data_AF-A0A2Y9LW51-F1
#
_entry.id   AF-A0A2Y9LW51-F1
#
_cell.length_a   1.000
_cell.length_b   1.000
_cell.length_c   1.000
_cell.angle_alpha   90.00
_cell.angle_beta   90.00
_cell.angle_gamma   90.00
#
_symmetry.space_group_name_H-M   'P 1'
#
loop_
_entity.id
_entity.type
_entity.pdbx_description
1 polymer ?
#
loop_
_entity_poly.entity_id
_entity_poly.type
_entity_poly.pdbx_seq_one_letter_code
_entity_poly.pdbx_strand_id
1 'polypeptide(L)'
;MMHSLKNIMMIVVDSMINKFEEDEMQSQERQKKIQKEKSSSYCTDNCSDSDSSFSQSYKFCQGKLQLILDQLDPGQPKEVRYEALQTLCSAPPSDVLNCENWTTLCEKLTVYLSDPDPVFSDRILKFYAQTFTLSPLHMTKEIYKSLAKYLELYFLSRENHIPTLTTGIDITNPNVIHLLKKVRLLNQYQKEAPSFWIRHPEKYMEEIVESTLSLLSVKHDQNHLVSQKILDPIYFLALVDTKAVWFKKWMHAYYSRTAVLRLIEKKYKSLITTAVQQCVQYFELCKTMKADEVLGHSKPCGNKQKTFYYSGQELQYIYFIHSLCLLGRLLIYTQGRKLFPIKLKNRKDSVSLADLLVLFTQLIYYSPSCPKMTSPGHLENYSPASMVTEILCILCDQKECAIECLYNSTVIEALLQPIHNLMKGTKAAPNCSETALIHVADILARIASVEEGLILLLYGENVSSSEEKSPTGAHIIAQFSKKVLDEDISIFPGSEMFPAVKGAFTSVCRQIYGTCEGLQVLIPYSLHESIAKAWKKTSFLSERIPTPVQGSDSVSSKSQESQNIMAWEENLLDDLLNFAATPKGLQLLQRTGAINECVTFMFSQYAKELQVSRHKKFGYGVLVTHVASTAAGAVALQSSGFINALLTELWANLECGRDDVRVTHPKSTPVDPIDRSCQKSFLALVNLLSYPAVYELVGNQGLPDKEEYSLREVPTRVIDIIDRLIILNSEAKIRSLFNYEQSHIFGLRLLSVVCCDLDTLLLLEAQYQVSEMLLNAQEENTLETSDSHRDFIIDSLSVERNHVLVRINLIGGPMERILPPRILEKGDDPYPWPMFSSYPLPNCYLSDGVTRNADLKQDNDLGKLLLHFKMSDKQTEWIENCRRQFCKMMKAKPDIISGGALVELLEKFVLHLSESPSECYFPSVEYTATDANVKNECLSSVQQLGVKMTVRYGKFLNLLRDGAENDLTLVLKHCERFLKQQQASVKSSLLCLQGSYTGHDWFVSSLFIIMLGDKDKTFRFLQQFSRLLTSAFLWLPRLHISRYLPIDTIESGIHPVYFCSTHYIEMLLKAEVPLVFSAFHMSGFAPSQICLQWITQCFWNYLDWIEICHYIATCIFLGPDYQVYICIAIFKHLQQDILQHTQIQDLQVFLKEEALHGFRVSDYFEYMEILEQNYRPVLLRDMWNIRVQIT
;
A
#
# COMPACT_ATOMS: atom_id res chain seq x y z
N MET A 1 -5.13 39.77 9.68
CA MET A 1 -6.43 40.46 9.48
C MET A 1 -7.59 39.47 9.51
N MET A 2 -7.61 38.41 8.69
CA MET A 2 -8.67 37.37 8.71
C MET A 2 -8.93 36.77 10.10
N HIS A 3 -7.88 36.43 10.87
CA HIS A 3 -8.04 35.94 12.25
C HIS A 3 -8.68 36.96 13.20
N SER A 4 -8.40 38.26 13.02
CA SER A 4 -9.02 39.32 13.82
C SER A 4 -10.51 39.45 13.48
N LEU A 5 -10.86 39.41 12.20
CA LEU A 5 -12.25 39.42 11.75
C LEU A 5 -12.99 38.15 12.19
N LYS A 6 -12.37 36.97 12.09
CA LYS A 6 -12.91 35.68 12.56
C LYS A 6 -13.17 35.71 14.07
N ASN A 7 -12.24 36.21 14.88
CA ASN A 7 -12.44 36.33 16.33
C ASN A 7 -13.53 37.35 16.68
N ILE A 8 -13.54 38.53 16.03
CA ILE A 8 -14.59 39.53 16.22
C ILE A 8 -15.97 38.96 15.83
N MET A 9 -16.08 38.30 14.68
CA MET A 9 -17.34 37.74 14.18
C MET A 9 -17.78 36.45 14.89
N MET A 10 -16.85 35.72 15.52
CA MET A 10 -17.14 34.59 16.41
C MET A 10 -17.75 35.10 17.71
N ILE A 11 -17.10 36.07 18.37
CA ILE A 11 -17.60 36.72 19.59
C ILE A 11 -18.95 37.41 19.36
N VAL A 12 -19.20 37.97 18.17
CA VAL A 12 -20.46 38.67 17.89
C VAL A 12 -21.68 37.75 17.86
N VAL A 13 -21.60 36.55 17.27
CA VAL A 13 -22.73 35.60 17.25
C VAL A 13 -22.86 34.89 18.61
N ASP A 14 -21.74 34.45 19.18
CA ASP A 14 -21.74 33.79 20.49
C ASP A 14 -22.20 34.76 21.59
N SER A 15 -21.86 36.05 21.52
CA SER A 15 -22.40 37.06 22.46
C SER A 15 -23.86 37.40 22.22
N MET A 16 -24.38 37.29 20.99
CA MET A 16 -25.81 37.46 20.71
C MET A 16 -26.64 36.31 21.30
N ILE A 17 -26.08 35.10 21.33
CA ILE A 17 -26.68 33.88 21.89
C ILE A 17 -26.48 33.83 23.42
N ASN A 18 -25.28 34.04 23.93
CA ASN A 18 -24.96 33.92 25.37
C ASN A 18 -25.54 35.05 26.23
N LYS A 19 -25.60 36.30 25.72
CA LYS A 19 -26.29 37.40 26.44
C LYS A 19 -27.78 37.12 26.62
N PHE A 20 -28.38 36.25 25.79
CA PHE A 20 -29.77 35.86 25.99
C PHE A 20 -29.94 34.94 27.20
N GLU A 21 -29.07 33.93 27.37
CA GLU A 21 -29.11 33.06 28.56
C GLU A 21 -28.86 33.86 29.85
N GLU A 22 -27.95 34.84 29.82
CA GLU A 22 -27.72 35.78 30.92
C GLU A 22 -28.92 36.70 31.19
N ASP A 23 -29.55 37.26 30.15
CA ASP A 23 -30.74 38.11 30.27
C ASP A 23 -31.95 37.30 30.78
N GLU A 24 -32.10 36.04 30.38
CA GLU A 24 -33.16 35.13 30.80
C GLU A 24 -32.97 34.74 32.28
N MET A 25 -31.75 34.39 32.69
CA MET A 25 -31.38 34.17 34.10
C MET A 25 -31.64 35.40 34.96
N GLN A 26 -31.25 36.60 34.51
CA GLN A 26 -31.54 37.84 35.24
C GLN A 26 -33.04 38.17 35.30
N SER A 27 -33.81 37.84 34.26
CA SER A 27 -35.26 38.03 34.24
C SER A 27 -35.97 37.06 35.21
N GLN A 28 -35.53 35.81 35.28
CA GLN A 28 -35.99 34.83 36.26
C GLN A 28 -35.57 35.21 37.69
N GLU A 29 -34.38 35.78 37.89
CA GLU A 29 -33.95 36.31 39.19
C GLU A 29 -34.76 37.54 39.63
N ARG A 30 -35.08 38.46 38.72
CA ARG A 30 -35.98 39.60 39.01
C ARG A 30 -37.39 39.12 39.34
N GLN A 31 -37.90 38.11 38.64
CA GLN A 31 -39.19 37.50 38.96
C GLN A 31 -39.17 36.75 40.29
N LYS A 32 -38.10 36.02 40.62
CA LYS A 32 -37.89 35.40 41.95
C LYS A 32 -37.81 36.44 43.07
N LYS A 33 -37.21 37.61 42.82
CA LYS A 33 -37.21 38.75 43.78
C LYS A 33 -38.61 39.32 43.98
N ILE A 34 -39.39 39.51 42.90
CA ILE A 34 -40.77 40.00 42.97
C ILE A 34 -41.72 38.98 43.62
N GLN A 35 -41.49 37.68 43.45
CA GLN A 35 -42.24 36.62 44.14
C GLN A 35 -41.87 36.54 45.62
N LYS A 36 -40.58 36.68 45.99
CA LYS A 36 -40.13 36.72 47.39
C LYS A 36 -40.67 37.93 48.17
N GLU A 37 -40.86 39.07 47.51
CA GLU A 37 -41.48 40.26 48.14
C GLU A 37 -43.00 40.14 48.33
N LYS A 38 -43.66 39.20 47.65
CA LYS A 38 -45.11 38.96 47.79
C LYS A 38 -45.48 37.77 48.69
N SER A 39 -44.50 37.01 49.19
CA SER A 39 -44.73 35.78 49.97
C SER A 39 -44.29 35.89 51.43
N SER A 40 -44.53 37.03 52.09
CA SER A 40 -44.39 37.15 53.55
C SER A 40 -45.74 37.09 54.26
N SER A 41 -46.48 35.98 54.12
CA SER A 41 -47.51 35.60 55.09
C SER A 41 -47.90 34.12 54.91
N TYR A 42 -47.73 33.36 56.00
CA TYR A 42 -48.28 32.02 56.33
C TYR A 42 -47.55 30.74 55.86
N CYS A 43 -46.80 30.19 56.84
CA CYS A 43 -46.60 28.80 57.32
C CYS A 43 -46.98 27.53 56.52
N THR A 44 -46.02 26.57 56.54
CA THR A 44 -46.07 25.08 56.74
C THR A 44 -46.98 24.25 55.82
N ASP A 45 -46.62 23.09 55.25
CA ASP A 45 -45.80 21.99 55.75
C ASP A 45 -45.50 20.98 54.60
N ASN A 46 -44.39 20.24 54.73
CA ASN A 46 -44.03 18.92 54.19
C ASN A 46 -44.27 18.47 52.71
N CYS A 47 -43.12 18.20 52.05
CA CYS A 47 -42.69 17.07 51.20
C CYS A 47 -43.66 16.17 50.40
N SER A 48 -43.27 15.99 49.12
CA SER A 48 -43.31 14.79 48.26
C SER A 48 -44.65 14.37 47.63
N ASP A 49 -44.81 14.62 46.31
CA ASP A 49 -44.64 13.59 45.27
C ASP A 49 -45.00 14.14 43.87
N SER A 50 -44.18 13.72 42.90
CA SER A 50 -44.44 13.43 41.48
C SER A 50 -45.31 14.35 40.61
N ASP A 51 -44.67 14.69 39.48
CA ASP A 51 -45.24 14.87 38.13
C ASP A 51 -46.01 16.15 37.74
N SER A 52 -45.58 16.67 36.59
CA SER A 52 -46.23 17.61 35.67
C SER A 52 -46.18 19.11 36.03
N SER A 53 -45.13 19.79 35.56
CA SER A 53 -45.12 21.24 35.36
C SER A 53 -45.00 21.62 33.88
N PHE A 54 -45.89 21.08 33.04
CA PHE A 54 -46.06 21.54 31.64
C PHE A 54 -47.08 22.70 31.50
N SER A 55 -47.45 23.39 32.58
CA SER A 55 -48.54 24.38 32.52
C SER A 55 -48.32 25.60 33.41
N GLN A 56 -47.19 26.29 33.24
CA GLN A 56 -47.08 27.71 33.58
C GLN A 56 -46.44 28.53 32.44
N SER A 57 -46.85 28.27 31.20
CA SER A 57 -46.76 29.28 30.15
C SER A 57 -47.91 30.27 30.35
N TYR A 58 -47.60 31.48 30.83
CA TYR A 58 -48.54 32.60 30.76
C TYR A 58 -48.94 32.78 29.29
N LYS A 59 -50.21 32.48 28.96
CA LYS A 59 -50.79 32.64 27.63
C LYS A 59 -50.44 34.02 27.05
N PHE A 60 -49.57 34.05 26.05
CA PHE A 60 -49.43 35.22 25.18
C PHE A 60 -50.69 35.27 24.30
N CYS A 61 -51.62 36.15 24.63
CA CYS A 61 -52.88 36.27 23.89
C CYS A 61 -52.63 36.79 22.47
N GLN A 62 -53.34 36.23 21.48
CA GLN A 62 -53.29 36.59 20.05
C GLN A 62 -53.43 38.11 19.78
N GLY A 63 -54.12 38.86 20.67
CA GLY A 63 -54.24 40.33 20.59
C GLY A 63 -52.98 41.13 20.94
N LYS A 64 -52.00 40.56 21.66
CA LYS A 64 -50.74 41.24 21.99
C LYS A 64 -49.82 41.41 20.78
N LEU A 65 -49.87 40.51 19.80
CA LEU A 65 -49.03 40.62 18.60
C LEU A 65 -49.53 41.71 17.66
N GLN A 66 -50.85 41.91 17.56
CA GLN A 66 -51.43 43.04 16.82
C GLN A 66 -51.05 44.38 17.47
N LEU A 67 -51.09 44.45 18.80
CA LEU A 67 -50.58 45.60 19.57
C LEU A 67 -49.10 45.85 19.33
N ILE A 68 -48.26 44.81 19.30
CA ILE A 68 -46.83 44.91 18.97
C ILE A 68 -46.66 45.41 17.53
N LEU A 69 -47.45 44.91 16.57
CA LEU A 69 -47.41 45.36 15.17
C LEU A 69 -47.80 46.85 15.05
N ASP A 70 -48.82 47.30 15.77
CA ASP A 70 -49.28 48.70 15.77
C ASP A 70 -48.28 49.62 16.50
N GLN A 71 -47.63 49.13 17.56
CA GLN A 71 -46.54 49.81 18.27
C GLN A 71 -45.24 49.84 17.46
N LEU A 72 -45.07 48.91 16.52
CA LEU A 72 -44.00 48.87 15.52
C LEU A 72 -44.38 49.64 14.25
N ASP A 73 -45.32 50.58 14.28
CA ASP A 73 -45.50 51.52 13.17
C ASP A 73 -44.40 52.61 13.21
N PRO A 74 -43.73 52.94 12.08
CA PRO A 74 -42.76 54.04 12.03
C PRO A 74 -43.31 55.41 12.50
N GLY A 75 -44.62 55.60 12.57
CA GLY A 75 -45.26 56.78 13.17
C GLY A 75 -45.21 56.85 14.71
N GLN A 76 -44.80 55.78 15.41
CA GLN A 76 -44.77 55.71 16.88
C GLN A 76 -43.43 56.20 17.49
N PRO A 77 -43.44 56.70 18.75
CA PRO A 77 -42.22 57.12 19.45
C PRO A 77 -41.17 56.02 19.51
N LYS A 78 -39.89 56.42 19.50
CA LYS A 78 -38.74 55.50 19.50
C LYS A 78 -38.77 54.54 20.68
N GLU A 79 -39.16 55.03 21.86
CA GLU A 79 -39.25 54.28 23.11
C GLU A 79 -40.34 53.20 23.05
N VAL A 80 -41.47 53.52 22.41
CA VAL A 80 -42.60 52.59 22.22
C VAL A 80 -42.23 51.48 21.23
N ARG A 81 -41.57 51.84 20.12
CA ARG A 81 -41.03 50.87 19.15
C ARG A 81 -39.98 49.96 19.78
N TYR A 82 -39.16 50.51 20.67
CA TYR A 82 -38.11 49.79 21.39
C TYR A 82 -38.66 48.78 22.40
N GLU A 83 -39.67 49.17 23.16
CA GLU A 83 -40.37 48.31 24.11
C GLU A 83 -41.15 47.19 23.40
N ALA A 84 -41.76 47.49 22.26
CA ALA A 84 -42.42 46.50 21.40
C ALA A 84 -41.43 45.44 20.88
N LEU A 85 -40.24 45.85 20.41
CA LEU A 85 -39.17 44.94 20.00
C LEU A 85 -38.59 44.15 21.17
N GLN A 86 -38.42 44.75 22.36
CA GLN A 86 -38.01 44.02 23.56
C GLN A 86 -39.02 42.92 23.92
N THR A 87 -40.31 43.24 23.83
CA THR A 87 -41.41 42.33 24.14
C THR A 87 -41.52 41.19 23.11
N LEU A 88 -41.18 41.48 21.85
CA LEU A 88 -41.09 40.46 20.80
C LEU A 88 -39.92 39.50 21.03
N CYS A 89 -38.74 40.00 21.40
CA CYS A 89 -37.54 39.19 21.70
C CYS A 89 -37.66 38.35 22.99
N SER A 90 -38.61 38.65 23.87
CA SER A 90 -38.89 37.92 25.11
C SER A 90 -40.13 37.02 25.03
N ALA A 91 -40.82 36.99 23.88
CA ALA A 91 -41.98 36.13 23.67
C ALA A 91 -41.56 34.67 23.40
N PRO A 92 -42.27 33.66 23.94
CA PRO A 92 -42.02 32.27 23.62
C PRO A 92 -42.23 32.00 22.13
N PRO A 93 -41.33 31.24 21.46
CA PRO A 93 -41.49 30.89 20.05
C PRO A 93 -42.85 30.30 19.71
N SER A 94 -43.40 29.46 20.60
CA SER A 94 -44.69 28.79 20.45
C SER A 94 -45.87 29.74 20.24
N ASP A 95 -45.81 30.92 20.84
CA ASP A 95 -46.89 31.90 20.84
C ASP A 95 -46.90 32.76 19.56
N VAL A 96 -45.74 32.89 18.91
CA VAL A 96 -45.59 33.59 17.64
C VAL A 96 -46.07 32.72 16.47
N LEU A 97 -46.05 31.39 16.60
CA LEU A 97 -46.43 30.41 15.55
C LEU A 97 -47.92 30.41 15.17
N ASN A 98 -48.81 30.78 16.10
CA ASN A 98 -50.27 30.69 15.91
C ASN A 98 -50.90 31.99 15.34
N CYS A 99 -50.08 32.87 14.76
CA CYS A 99 -50.53 34.20 14.30
C CYS A 99 -50.77 34.25 12.78
N GLU A 100 -51.97 34.66 12.37
CA GLU A 100 -52.34 34.88 10.96
C GLU A 100 -51.60 36.08 10.32
N ASN A 101 -51.06 37.00 11.12
CA ASN A 101 -50.38 38.23 10.69
C ASN A 101 -48.83 38.10 10.61
N TRP A 102 -48.32 36.88 10.51
CA TRP A 102 -46.87 36.58 10.46
C TRP A 102 -46.16 37.25 9.26
N THR A 103 -46.79 37.26 8.08
CA THR A 103 -46.26 37.92 6.88
C THR A 103 -46.08 39.42 7.09
N THR A 104 -47.07 40.08 7.69
CA THR A 104 -47.05 41.51 8.04
C THR A 104 -45.96 41.82 9.07
N LEU A 105 -45.70 40.90 10.00
CA LEU A 105 -44.59 41.01 10.94
C LEU A 105 -43.23 40.92 10.23
N CYS A 106 -43.04 39.95 9.32
CA CYS A 106 -41.83 39.85 8.53
C CYS A 106 -41.58 41.11 7.69
N GLU A 107 -42.62 41.68 7.07
CA GLU A 107 -42.54 42.94 6.32
C GLU A 107 -42.11 44.11 7.21
N LYS A 108 -42.75 44.30 8.37
CA LYS A 108 -42.36 45.36 9.33
C LYS A 108 -40.95 45.16 9.86
N LEU A 109 -40.55 43.95 10.23
CA LEU A 109 -39.18 43.64 10.67
C LEU A 109 -38.14 43.92 9.56
N THR A 110 -38.50 43.67 8.30
CA THR A 110 -37.65 43.96 7.14
C THR A 110 -37.42 45.47 6.96
N VAL A 111 -38.44 46.30 7.23
CA VAL A 111 -38.31 47.76 7.23
C VAL A 111 -37.37 48.23 8.34
N TYR A 112 -37.50 47.69 9.55
CA TYR A 112 -36.64 48.04 10.68
C TYR A 112 -35.19 47.54 10.58
N LEU A 113 -34.92 46.52 9.77
CA LEU A 113 -33.54 46.13 9.44
C LEU A 113 -32.77 47.26 8.72
N SER A 114 -33.46 48.23 8.11
CA SER A 114 -32.88 49.42 7.48
C SER A 114 -32.98 50.69 8.34
N ASP A 115 -33.40 50.61 9.60
CA ASP A 115 -33.50 51.79 10.48
C ASP A 115 -32.10 52.38 10.77
N PRO A 116 -31.95 53.72 10.75
CA PRO A 116 -30.67 54.38 11.04
C PRO A 116 -30.18 54.16 12.48
N ASP A 117 -31.05 53.76 13.41
CA ASP A 117 -30.63 53.41 14.77
C ASP A 117 -30.12 51.96 14.86
N PRO A 118 -28.84 51.75 15.22
CA PRO A 118 -28.22 50.43 15.26
C PRO A 118 -28.86 49.48 16.28
N VAL A 119 -29.54 50.00 17.31
CA VAL A 119 -30.11 49.18 18.38
C VAL A 119 -31.33 48.40 17.90
N PHE A 120 -32.10 48.92 16.93
CA PHE A 120 -33.19 48.18 16.31
C PHE A 120 -32.68 47.02 15.45
N SER A 121 -31.67 47.26 14.60
CA SER A 121 -31.07 46.20 13.77
C SER A 121 -30.43 45.09 14.61
N ASP A 122 -29.70 45.43 15.68
CA ASP A 122 -29.03 44.42 16.53
C ASP A 122 -30.05 43.57 17.31
N ARG A 123 -31.18 44.15 17.74
CA ARG A 123 -32.26 43.41 18.42
C ARG A 123 -33.04 42.50 17.48
N ILE A 124 -33.29 42.93 16.25
CA ILE A 124 -33.92 42.07 15.23
C ILE A 124 -33.00 40.90 14.86
N LEU A 125 -31.69 41.15 14.74
CA LEU A 125 -30.73 40.08 14.53
C LEU A 125 -30.66 39.10 15.72
N LYS A 126 -30.79 39.60 16.96
CA LYS A 126 -30.92 38.74 18.16
C LYS A 126 -32.18 37.88 18.08
N PHE A 127 -33.33 38.45 17.68
CA PHE A 127 -34.57 37.70 17.46
C PHE A 127 -34.44 36.65 16.35
N TYR A 128 -33.80 36.97 15.22
CA TYR A 128 -33.54 36.01 14.14
C TYR A 128 -32.61 34.88 14.59
N ALA A 129 -31.56 35.19 15.36
CA ALA A 129 -30.65 34.19 15.92
C ALA A 129 -31.38 33.24 16.90
N GLN A 130 -32.18 33.79 17.81
CA GLN A 130 -33.03 32.99 18.71
C GLN A 130 -33.99 32.09 17.94
N THR A 131 -34.60 32.62 16.88
CA THR A 131 -35.55 31.86 16.07
C THR A 131 -34.88 30.68 15.37
N PHE A 132 -33.66 30.87 14.84
CA PHE A 132 -32.89 29.79 14.23
C PHE A 132 -32.52 28.65 15.20
N THR A 133 -32.38 28.95 16.50
CA THR A 133 -32.01 27.96 17.53
C THR A 133 -33.22 27.31 18.22
N LEU A 134 -34.28 28.07 18.51
CA LEU A 134 -35.34 27.69 19.45
C LEU A 134 -36.72 27.44 18.81
N SER A 135 -36.92 27.78 17.53
CA SER A 135 -38.26 27.79 16.92
C SER A 135 -38.51 26.66 15.92
N PRO A 136 -39.78 26.28 15.67
CA PRO A 136 -40.12 25.30 14.65
C PRO A 136 -39.71 25.75 13.24
N LEU A 137 -39.27 24.78 12.44
CA LEU A 137 -38.48 25.06 11.23
C LEU A 137 -39.25 25.83 10.14
N HIS A 138 -40.59 25.76 10.07
CA HIS A 138 -41.37 26.57 9.12
C HIS A 138 -41.18 28.09 9.35
N MET A 139 -41.06 28.52 10.62
CA MET A 139 -40.74 29.91 10.99
C MET A 139 -39.30 30.24 10.61
N THR A 140 -38.36 29.31 10.83
CA THR A 140 -36.95 29.51 10.44
C THR A 140 -36.78 29.68 8.94
N LYS A 141 -37.58 28.97 8.12
CA LYS A 141 -37.60 29.12 6.66
C LYS A 141 -38.04 30.51 6.23
N GLU A 142 -39.16 31.01 6.75
CA GLU A 142 -39.68 32.32 6.37
C GLU A 142 -38.77 33.46 6.86
N ILE A 143 -38.20 33.35 8.07
CA ILE A 143 -37.17 34.31 8.53
C ILE A 143 -35.93 34.27 7.64
N TYR A 144 -35.47 33.07 7.28
CA TYR A 144 -34.33 32.91 6.40
C TYR A 144 -34.58 33.57 5.03
N LYS A 145 -35.73 33.30 4.43
CA LYS A 145 -36.15 33.90 3.15
C LYS A 145 -36.30 35.42 3.27
N SER A 146 -36.88 35.91 4.37
CA SER A 146 -37.04 37.34 4.64
C SER A 146 -35.67 38.04 4.72
N LEU A 147 -34.73 37.49 5.49
CA LEU A 147 -33.38 38.03 5.61
C LEU A 147 -32.59 37.96 4.29
N ALA A 148 -32.71 36.86 3.53
CA ALA A 148 -32.08 36.72 2.23
C ALA A 148 -32.63 37.72 1.21
N LYS A 149 -33.97 37.88 1.16
CA LYS A 149 -34.66 38.83 0.28
C LYS A 149 -34.36 40.28 0.66
N TYR A 150 -34.26 40.58 1.96
CA TYR A 150 -33.80 41.87 2.45
C TYR A 150 -32.41 42.19 1.91
N LEU A 151 -31.46 41.26 2.04
CA LEU A 151 -30.10 41.46 1.54
C LEU A 151 -30.10 41.61 0.01
N GLU A 152 -30.87 40.81 -0.72
CA GLU A 152 -31.02 40.93 -2.17
C GLU A 152 -31.50 42.33 -2.59
N LEU A 153 -32.53 42.86 -1.92
CA LEU A 153 -33.02 44.22 -2.14
C LEU A 153 -32.01 45.29 -1.69
N TYR A 154 -31.30 45.05 -0.58
CA TYR A 154 -30.26 45.95 -0.06
C TYR A 154 -29.13 46.13 -1.08
N PHE A 155 -28.69 45.03 -1.71
CA PHE A 155 -27.69 45.04 -2.75
C PHE A 155 -28.23 45.56 -4.09
N LEU A 156 -29.52 45.47 -4.40
CA LEU A 156 -30.08 46.03 -5.64
C LEU A 156 -30.36 47.55 -5.55
N SER A 157 -30.62 48.06 -4.34
CA SER A 157 -30.95 49.48 -4.11
C SER A 157 -29.76 50.41 -4.39
N ARG A 158 -30.00 51.46 -5.17
CA ARG A 158 -29.01 52.53 -5.47
C ARG A 158 -28.83 53.53 -4.33
N GLU A 159 -29.72 53.52 -3.34
CA GLU A 159 -29.72 54.46 -2.21
C GLU A 159 -28.75 54.02 -1.10
N ASN A 160 -28.36 52.75 -1.07
CA ASN A 160 -27.43 52.21 -0.09
C ASN A 160 -25.98 52.48 -0.52
N HIS A 161 -25.17 53.09 0.37
CA HIS A 161 -23.75 53.33 0.14
C HIS A 161 -22.93 52.03 0.27
N ILE A 162 -23.03 51.14 -0.73
CA ILE A 162 -22.21 49.93 -0.82
C ILE A 162 -20.79 50.34 -1.24
N PRO A 163 -19.75 49.91 -0.51
CA PRO A 163 -18.38 50.24 -0.88
C PRO A 163 -18.04 49.73 -2.29
N THR A 164 -17.26 50.52 -3.01
CA THR A 164 -16.70 50.11 -4.30
C THR A 164 -15.42 49.31 -4.08
N LEU A 165 -15.05 48.49 -5.07
CA LEU A 165 -13.81 47.72 -5.02
C LEU A 165 -12.56 48.61 -4.85
N THR A 166 -12.59 49.83 -5.38
CA THR A 166 -11.51 50.82 -5.24
C THR A 166 -11.42 51.45 -3.85
N THR A 167 -12.55 51.59 -3.15
CA THR A 167 -12.59 52.20 -1.81
C THR A 167 -12.32 51.21 -0.67
N GLY A 168 -12.26 49.91 -0.95
CA GLY A 168 -12.05 48.87 0.07
C GLY A 168 -13.19 48.76 1.07
N ILE A 169 -12.98 47.98 2.14
CA ILE A 169 -13.92 47.80 3.25
C ILE A 169 -13.22 48.14 4.56
N ASP A 170 -13.75 49.14 5.28
CA ASP A 170 -13.36 49.44 6.65
C ASP A 170 -14.28 48.70 7.63
N ILE A 171 -13.73 47.83 8.47
CA ILE A 171 -14.49 47.07 9.48
C ILE A 171 -14.74 47.92 10.74
N THR A 172 -14.20 49.13 10.84
CA THR A 172 -14.61 50.08 11.89
C THR A 172 -15.87 50.85 11.52
N ASN A 173 -16.27 50.83 10.24
CA ASN A 173 -17.48 51.50 9.80
C ASN A 173 -18.72 50.75 10.33
N PRO A 174 -19.61 51.44 11.08
CA PRO A 174 -20.79 50.80 11.67
C PRO A 174 -21.68 50.15 10.61
N ASN A 175 -21.89 50.79 9.45
CA ASN A 175 -22.74 50.26 8.38
C ASN A 175 -22.22 48.92 7.83
N VAL A 176 -20.89 48.81 7.70
CA VAL A 176 -20.22 47.56 7.26
C VAL A 176 -20.32 46.48 8.33
N ILE A 177 -20.12 46.81 9.61
CA ILE A 177 -20.27 45.86 10.72
C ILE A 177 -21.70 45.31 10.75
N HIS A 178 -22.71 46.16 10.60
CA HIS A 178 -24.12 45.73 10.59
C HIS A 178 -24.43 44.83 9.39
N LEU A 179 -23.90 45.13 8.20
CA LEU A 179 -24.03 44.26 7.03
C LEU A 179 -23.33 42.91 7.24
N LEU A 180 -22.11 42.90 7.79
CA LEU A 180 -21.37 41.68 8.08
C LEU A 180 -22.07 40.82 9.15
N LYS A 181 -22.71 41.43 10.16
CA LYS A 181 -23.55 40.73 11.15
C LYS A 181 -24.72 40.01 10.48
N LYS A 182 -25.44 40.69 9.57
CA LYS A 182 -26.56 40.10 8.80
C LYS A 182 -26.11 38.91 7.96
N VAL A 183 -25.01 39.06 7.21
CA VAL A 183 -24.43 37.99 6.37
C VAL A 183 -23.89 36.83 7.22
N ARG A 184 -23.26 37.12 8.37
CA ARG A 184 -22.73 36.11 9.30
C ARG A 184 -23.82 35.24 9.89
N LEU A 185 -24.93 35.85 10.32
CA LEU A 185 -26.08 35.13 10.85
C LEU A 185 -26.67 34.16 9.80
N LEU A 186 -26.82 34.65 8.56
CA LEU A 186 -27.28 33.86 7.43
C LEU A 186 -26.32 32.69 7.12
N ASN A 187 -25.01 32.93 7.12
CA ASN A 187 -23.99 31.90 6.90
C ASN A 187 -23.92 30.85 8.03
N GLN A 188 -24.15 31.24 9.28
CA GLN A 188 -24.18 30.30 10.39
C GLN A 188 -25.33 29.30 10.21
N TYR A 189 -26.54 29.80 9.90
CA TYR A 189 -27.66 28.94 9.62
C TYR A 189 -27.42 28.05 8.38
N GLN A 190 -26.81 28.56 7.31
CA GLN A 190 -26.44 27.72 6.15
C GLN A 190 -25.55 26.54 6.53
N LYS A 191 -24.65 26.72 7.51
CA LYS A 191 -23.76 25.67 8.00
C LYS A 191 -24.47 24.66 8.91
N GLU A 192 -25.61 25.00 9.48
CA GLU A 192 -26.38 24.14 10.39
C GLU A 192 -27.58 23.47 9.70
N ALA A 193 -28.25 24.16 8.77
CA ALA A 193 -29.30 23.65 7.88
C ALA A 193 -29.09 22.17 7.44
N PRO A 194 -27.85 21.75 7.11
CA PRO A 194 -27.53 20.36 6.86
C PRO A 194 -28.04 19.27 7.78
N SER A 195 -27.99 19.49 9.09
CA SER A 195 -28.37 18.49 10.07
C SER A 195 -29.89 18.23 10.07
N PHE A 196 -30.67 19.12 9.44
CA PHE A 196 -32.12 19.08 9.50
C PHE A 196 -32.77 18.54 8.21
N TRP A 197 -32.09 18.51 7.05
CA TRP A 197 -32.73 18.21 5.75
C TRP A 197 -33.54 16.90 5.71
N ILE A 198 -33.03 15.82 6.31
CA ILE A 198 -33.64 14.48 6.23
C ILE A 198 -34.97 14.41 6.99
N ARG A 199 -35.15 15.27 8.00
CA ARG A 199 -36.35 15.26 8.86
C ARG A 199 -37.54 15.97 8.22
N HIS A 200 -37.38 16.54 7.02
CA HIS A 200 -38.35 17.48 6.42
C HIS A 200 -38.56 17.31 4.91
N PRO A 201 -39.68 17.86 4.36
CA PRO A 201 -39.99 17.78 2.93
C PRO A 201 -38.94 18.45 2.03
N GLU A 202 -38.70 17.91 0.84
CA GLU A 202 -37.71 18.43 -0.14
C GLU A 202 -37.91 19.91 -0.47
N LYS A 203 -39.18 20.34 -0.57
CA LYS A 203 -39.55 21.73 -0.85
C LYS A 203 -38.98 22.73 0.17
N TYR A 204 -38.87 22.34 1.44
CA TYR A 204 -38.27 23.20 2.48
C TYR A 204 -36.81 23.53 2.17
N MET A 205 -36.04 22.49 1.84
CA MET A 205 -34.63 22.60 1.50
C MET A 205 -34.44 23.37 0.20
N GLU A 206 -35.22 23.04 -0.84
CA GLU A 206 -35.14 23.72 -2.14
C GLU A 206 -35.38 25.22 -1.99
N GLU A 207 -36.34 25.65 -1.17
CA GLU A 207 -36.61 27.07 -0.94
C GLU A 207 -35.45 27.80 -0.24
N ILE A 208 -34.77 27.18 0.73
CA ILE A 208 -33.60 27.77 1.41
C ILE A 208 -32.40 27.84 0.45
N VAL A 209 -32.19 26.77 -0.32
CA VAL A 209 -31.13 26.70 -1.34
C VAL A 209 -31.38 27.74 -2.43
N GLU A 210 -32.59 27.85 -2.95
CA GLU A 210 -32.97 28.82 -3.98
C GLU A 210 -32.82 30.26 -3.50
N SER A 211 -33.28 30.59 -2.28
CA SER A 211 -33.09 31.94 -1.71
C SER A 211 -31.62 32.30 -1.52
N THR A 212 -30.76 31.33 -1.15
CA THR A 212 -29.31 31.54 -1.07
C THR A 212 -28.68 31.79 -2.44
N LEU A 213 -29.00 30.94 -3.41
CA LEU A 213 -28.43 31.04 -4.76
C LEU A 213 -28.91 32.30 -5.48
N SER A 214 -30.17 32.72 -5.27
CA SER A 214 -30.70 33.99 -5.77
C SER A 214 -29.89 35.17 -5.25
N LEU A 215 -29.71 35.27 -3.93
CA LEU A 215 -28.93 36.33 -3.29
C LEU A 215 -27.50 36.40 -3.83
N LEU A 216 -26.82 35.26 -4.00
CA LEU A 216 -25.45 35.23 -4.52
C LEU A 216 -25.37 35.56 -6.02
N SER A 217 -26.46 35.39 -6.76
CA SER A 217 -26.52 35.62 -8.21
C SER A 217 -26.83 37.07 -8.60
N VAL A 218 -27.14 37.92 -7.62
CA VAL A 218 -27.40 39.35 -7.81
C VAL A 218 -26.19 40.02 -8.47
N LYS A 219 -26.45 40.73 -9.57
CA LYS A 219 -25.45 41.54 -10.28
C LYS A 219 -26.01 42.94 -10.53
N HIS A 220 -25.17 43.95 -10.40
CA HIS A 220 -25.49 45.30 -10.85
C HIS A 220 -25.24 45.45 -12.36
N ASP A 221 -26.22 45.96 -13.09
CA ASP A 221 -26.04 46.37 -14.49
C ASP A 221 -25.13 47.60 -14.56
N GLN A 222 -23.96 47.43 -15.16
CA GLN A 222 -23.01 48.51 -15.41
C GLN A 222 -23.43 49.30 -16.64
N ASN A 223 -23.90 50.54 -16.46
CA ASN A 223 -23.97 51.51 -17.55
C ASN A 223 -22.55 52.03 -17.86
N HIS A 224 -22.23 52.14 -19.15
CA HIS A 224 -20.90 52.39 -19.75
C HIS A 224 -20.14 53.68 -19.33
N LEU A 225 -20.56 54.43 -18.30
CA LEU A 225 -20.04 55.78 -18.02
C LEU A 225 -19.26 55.95 -16.69
N VAL A 226 -19.22 54.97 -15.79
CA VAL A 226 -18.42 55.07 -14.54
C VAL A 226 -17.70 53.75 -14.24
N SER A 227 -16.37 53.79 -14.13
CA SER A 227 -15.49 52.61 -14.06
C SER A 227 -15.42 51.91 -12.69
N GLN A 228 -16.29 52.24 -11.73
CA GLN A 228 -16.21 51.72 -10.36
C GLN A 228 -17.11 50.49 -10.16
N LYS A 229 -16.49 49.31 -9.97
CA LYS A 229 -17.18 48.06 -9.69
C LYS A 229 -17.68 48.05 -8.23
N ILE A 230 -19.00 48.01 -8.04
CA ILE A 230 -19.66 47.84 -6.73
C ILE A 230 -19.41 46.39 -6.23
N LEU A 231 -19.30 46.21 -4.91
CA LEU A 231 -19.09 44.89 -4.30
C LEU A 231 -20.38 44.06 -4.28
N ASP A 232 -20.34 42.91 -4.95
CA ASP A 232 -21.41 41.90 -4.95
C ASP A 232 -21.59 41.22 -3.56
N PRO A 233 -22.76 40.62 -3.26
CA PRO A 233 -23.03 39.95 -1.98
C PRO A 233 -22.00 38.89 -1.60
N ILE A 234 -21.42 38.21 -2.59
CA ILE A 234 -20.45 37.14 -2.40
C ILE A 234 -19.12 37.63 -1.80
N TYR A 235 -18.75 38.90 -1.95
CA TYR A 235 -17.55 39.46 -1.29
C TYR A 235 -17.72 39.46 0.24
N PHE A 236 -18.92 39.80 0.72
CA PHE A 236 -19.23 39.79 2.15
C PHE A 236 -19.36 38.37 2.69
N LEU A 237 -19.92 37.44 1.91
CA LEU A 237 -19.96 36.03 2.29
C LEU A 237 -18.55 35.42 2.36
N ALA A 238 -17.70 35.72 1.38
CA ALA A 238 -16.32 35.22 1.33
C ALA A 238 -15.46 35.78 2.47
N LEU A 239 -15.71 37.02 2.93
CA LEU A 239 -15.06 37.59 4.12
C LEU A 239 -15.39 36.81 5.40
N VAL A 240 -16.62 36.33 5.52
CA VAL A 240 -17.11 35.59 6.68
C VAL A 240 -16.78 34.09 6.61
N ASP A 241 -16.81 33.51 5.42
CA ASP A 241 -16.60 32.09 5.17
C ASP A 241 -15.63 31.88 4.00
N THR A 242 -14.36 32.21 4.22
CA THR A 242 -13.28 32.20 3.22
C THR A 242 -13.12 30.85 2.50
N LYS A 243 -13.29 29.71 3.20
CA LYS A 243 -13.14 28.36 2.62
C LYS A 243 -14.45 27.76 2.08
N ALA A 244 -15.52 28.56 1.95
CA ALA A 244 -16.83 28.11 1.48
C ALA A 244 -17.36 26.87 2.23
N VAL A 245 -17.22 26.85 3.56
CA VAL A 245 -17.60 25.70 4.41
C VAL A 245 -19.10 25.42 4.31
N TRP A 246 -19.93 26.45 4.12
CA TRP A 246 -21.37 26.30 3.85
C TRP A 246 -21.63 25.35 2.68
N PHE A 247 -20.95 25.55 1.55
CA PHE A 247 -21.12 24.75 0.34
C PHE A 247 -20.59 23.33 0.54
N LYS A 248 -19.44 23.18 1.22
CA LYS A 248 -18.91 21.86 1.59
C LYS A 248 -19.95 21.03 2.35
N LYS A 249 -20.65 21.62 3.33
CA LYS A 249 -21.68 20.90 4.10
C LYS A 249 -22.92 20.55 3.26
N TRP A 250 -23.30 21.41 2.32
CA TRP A 250 -24.42 21.17 1.39
C TRP A 250 -24.16 20.04 0.41
N MET A 251 -22.91 19.85 0.00
CA MET A 251 -22.53 18.81 -0.94
C MET A 251 -22.34 17.42 -0.30
N HIS A 252 -22.32 17.34 1.04
CA HIS A 252 -22.04 16.10 1.78
C HIS A 252 -23.11 15.02 1.59
N ALA A 253 -24.38 15.33 1.85
CA ALA A 253 -25.48 14.37 1.72
C ALA A 253 -25.97 14.27 0.26
N TYR A 254 -26.27 13.06 -0.22
CA TYR A 254 -26.76 12.84 -1.59
C TYR A 254 -28.04 13.63 -1.89
N TYR A 255 -28.97 13.63 -0.94
CA TYR A 255 -30.26 14.31 -1.03
C TYR A 255 -30.11 15.83 -1.27
N SER A 256 -29.30 16.51 -0.44
CA SER A 256 -29.07 17.96 -0.56
C SER A 256 -28.26 18.30 -1.82
N ARG A 257 -27.21 17.53 -2.10
CA ARG A 257 -26.33 17.72 -3.26
C ARG A 257 -27.12 17.73 -4.57
N THR A 258 -28.06 16.79 -4.73
CA THR A 258 -28.85 16.65 -5.96
C THR A 258 -29.72 17.88 -6.21
N ALA A 259 -30.36 18.43 -5.17
CA ALA A 259 -31.16 19.66 -5.28
C ALA A 259 -30.29 20.89 -5.62
N VAL A 260 -29.15 21.04 -4.93
CA VAL A 260 -28.20 22.14 -5.15
C VAL A 260 -27.67 22.14 -6.59
N LEU A 261 -27.18 20.99 -7.07
CA LEU A 261 -26.62 20.87 -8.42
C LEU A 261 -27.68 21.10 -9.51
N ARG A 262 -28.91 20.60 -9.31
CA ARG A 262 -30.04 20.82 -10.22
C ARG A 262 -30.40 22.30 -10.37
N LEU A 263 -30.43 23.05 -9.26
CA LEU A 263 -30.72 24.49 -9.27
C LEU A 263 -29.57 25.30 -9.90
N ILE A 264 -28.32 24.92 -9.62
CA ILE A 264 -27.14 25.54 -10.26
C ILE A 264 -27.16 25.31 -11.77
N GLU A 265 -27.46 24.09 -12.23
CA GLU A 265 -27.51 23.76 -13.66
C GLU A 265 -28.62 24.52 -14.39
N LYS A 266 -29.84 24.54 -13.84
CA LYS A 266 -31.03 25.08 -14.51
C LYS A 266 -31.18 26.60 -14.40
N LYS A 267 -30.86 27.20 -13.26
CA LYS A 267 -31.16 28.62 -12.96
C LYS A 267 -29.92 29.46 -12.66
N TYR A 268 -28.93 28.92 -11.95
CA TYR A 268 -27.85 29.72 -11.36
C TYR A 268 -26.44 29.41 -11.90
N LYS A 269 -26.33 28.96 -13.16
CA LYS A 269 -25.03 28.61 -13.80
C LYS A 269 -24.04 29.77 -13.86
N SER A 270 -24.54 31.01 -13.80
CA SER A 270 -23.75 32.24 -13.75
C SER A 270 -22.83 32.32 -12.53
N LEU A 271 -23.18 31.68 -11.40
CA LEU A 271 -22.35 31.63 -10.19
C LEU A 271 -21.04 30.88 -10.44
N ILE A 272 -21.14 29.67 -11.01
CA ILE A 272 -19.96 28.85 -11.35
C ILE A 272 -19.12 29.55 -12.42
N THR A 273 -19.77 30.18 -13.41
CA THR A 273 -19.09 30.97 -14.44
C THR A 273 -18.28 32.11 -13.83
N THR A 274 -18.83 32.78 -12.81
CA THR A 274 -18.15 33.89 -12.12
C THR A 274 -17.00 33.38 -11.24
N ALA A 275 -17.18 32.23 -10.56
CA ALA A 275 -16.12 31.60 -9.78
C ALA A 275 -14.92 31.19 -10.66
N VAL A 276 -15.16 30.56 -11.82
CA VAL A 276 -14.10 30.24 -12.80
C VAL A 276 -13.41 31.51 -13.29
N GLN A 277 -14.17 32.57 -13.55
CA GLN A 277 -13.62 33.86 -13.96
C GLN A 277 -12.70 34.46 -12.88
N GLN A 278 -13.00 34.32 -11.59
CA GLN A 278 -12.12 34.78 -10.51
C GLN A 278 -10.78 34.04 -10.51
N CYS A 279 -10.78 32.71 -10.70
CA CYS A 279 -9.54 31.93 -10.79
C CYS A 279 -8.69 32.34 -12.00
N VAL A 280 -9.31 32.58 -13.17
CA VAL A 280 -8.60 33.07 -14.37
C VAL A 280 -8.03 34.47 -14.17
N GLN A 281 -8.80 35.39 -13.59
CA GLN A 281 -8.33 36.75 -13.32
C GLN A 281 -7.14 36.78 -12.37
N TYR A 282 -7.20 36.00 -11.30
CA TYR A 282 -6.09 35.89 -10.36
C TYR A 282 -4.85 35.28 -11.00
N PHE A 283 -5.02 34.25 -11.84
CA PHE A 283 -3.91 33.64 -12.55
C PHE A 283 -3.20 34.61 -13.51
N GLU A 284 -3.94 35.39 -14.29
CA GLU A 284 -3.36 36.41 -15.18
C GLU A 284 -2.66 37.53 -14.39
N LEU A 285 -3.19 37.92 -13.22
CA LEU A 285 -2.50 38.82 -12.28
C LEU A 285 -1.15 38.27 -11.80
N CYS A 286 -1.08 36.96 -11.48
CA CYS A 286 0.18 36.33 -11.11
C CYS A 286 1.22 36.34 -12.24
N LYS A 287 0.77 36.14 -13.50
CA LYS A 287 1.67 36.22 -14.67
C LYS A 287 2.24 37.62 -14.85
N THR A 288 1.41 38.67 -14.74
CA THR A 288 1.86 40.06 -14.90
C THR A 288 2.82 40.47 -13.79
N MET A 289 2.56 40.09 -12.54
CA MET A 289 3.46 40.39 -11.42
C MET A 289 4.85 39.75 -11.58
N LYS A 290 4.92 38.50 -12.04
CA LYS A 290 6.21 37.83 -12.30
C LYS A 290 6.98 38.43 -13.48
N ALA A 291 6.30 39.04 -14.45
CA ALA A 291 6.96 39.77 -15.53
C ALA A 291 7.58 41.10 -15.04
N ASP A 292 6.93 41.77 -14.09
CA ASP A 292 7.42 43.02 -13.48
C ASP A 292 8.56 42.80 -12.45
N GLU A 293 8.56 41.67 -11.72
CA GLU A 293 9.68 41.29 -10.83
C GLU A 293 11.00 41.08 -11.60
N VAL A 294 10.93 40.62 -12.85
CA VAL A 294 12.10 40.47 -13.75
C VAL A 294 12.64 41.84 -14.21
N LEU A 295 11.83 42.91 -14.16
CA LEU A 295 12.23 44.30 -14.45
C LEU A 295 12.72 45.08 -13.21
N GLY A 296 12.82 44.43 -12.05
CA GLY A 296 13.59 44.95 -10.90
C GLY A 296 12.98 46.10 -10.13
N HIS A 297 11.66 46.32 -10.14
CA HIS A 297 11.01 47.37 -9.35
C HIS A 297 9.75 46.90 -8.60
N SER A 298 9.92 46.47 -7.34
CA SER A 298 8.85 46.59 -6.35
C SER A 298 9.41 46.87 -4.96
N LYS A 299 9.12 48.07 -4.45
CA LYS A 299 9.44 48.50 -3.09
C LYS A 299 8.72 47.60 -2.06
N PRO A 300 9.36 47.22 -0.95
CA PRO A 300 8.70 46.49 0.12
C PRO A 300 7.65 47.39 0.79
N CYS A 301 6.40 46.93 0.83
CA CYS A 301 5.34 47.61 1.59
C CYS A 301 5.66 47.51 3.09
N GLY A 302 5.84 48.67 3.72
CA GLY A 302 6.35 48.82 5.08
C GLY A 302 5.40 48.36 6.19
N ASN A 303 6.04 48.07 7.33
CA ASN A 303 5.57 47.94 8.72
C ASN A 303 4.05 47.83 9.00
N LYS A 304 3.68 46.66 9.53
CA LYS A 304 2.35 46.27 10.00
C LYS A 304 1.94 47.00 11.29
N GLN A 305 1.16 48.08 11.18
CA GLN A 305 0.17 48.43 12.20
C GLN A 305 -1.11 47.61 11.96
N LYS A 306 -1.83 47.23 13.03
CA LYS A 306 -3.13 46.53 12.94
C LYS A 306 -4.17 47.48 12.33
N THR A 307 -4.30 47.49 11.01
CA THR A 307 -5.35 48.24 10.32
C THR A 307 -6.59 47.35 10.14
N PHE A 308 -7.75 47.84 10.58
CA PHE A 308 -9.08 47.21 10.44
C PHE A 308 -9.69 47.44 9.03
N TYR A 309 -8.85 47.67 8.02
CA TYR A 309 -9.22 48.08 6.68
C TYR A 309 -8.75 47.04 5.65
N TYR A 310 -9.65 46.57 4.79
CA TYR A 310 -9.39 45.63 3.70
C TYR A 310 -9.37 46.38 2.37
N SER A 311 -8.23 46.35 1.69
CA SER A 311 -8.07 46.92 0.36
C SER A 311 -8.84 46.14 -0.72
N GLY A 312 -9.10 46.77 -1.86
CA GLY A 312 -9.73 46.12 -3.01
C GLY A 312 -9.02 44.84 -3.48
N GLN A 313 -7.69 44.82 -3.42
CA GLN A 313 -6.87 43.67 -3.81
C GLN A 313 -7.04 42.50 -2.82
N GLU A 314 -7.09 42.78 -1.51
CA GLU A 314 -7.33 41.76 -0.49
C GLU A 314 -8.74 41.16 -0.61
N LEU A 315 -9.74 41.98 -0.96
CA LEU A 315 -11.10 41.50 -1.20
C LEU A 315 -11.20 40.60 -2.44
N GLN A 316 -10.50 40.96 -3.53
CA GLN A 316 -10.39 40.09 -4.71
C GLN A 316 -9.71 38.76 -4.37
N TYR A 317 -8.64 38.80 -3.58
CA TYR A 317 -7.94 37.59 -3.13
C TYR A 317 -8.85 36.66 -2.30
N ILE A 318 -9.62 37.23 -1.37
CA ILE A 318 -10.58 36.49 -0.55
C ILE A 318 -11.66 35.83 -1.39
N TYR A 319 -12.21 36.57 -2.36
CA TYR A 319 -13.20 36.04 -3.27
C TYR A 319 -12.64 34.94 -4.17
N PHE A 320 -11.39 35.08 -4.62
CA PHE A 320 -10.67 34.03 -5.33
C PHE A 320 -10.54 32.75 -4.49
N ILE A 321 -10.06 32.83 -3.24
CA ILE A 321 -9.93 31.65 -2.36
C ILE A 321 -11.28 30.96 -2.13
N HIS A 322 -12.33 31.75 -1.90
CA HIS A 322 -13.69 31.22 -1.76
C HIS A 322 -14.16 30.50 -3.03
N SER A 323 -13.94 31.11 -4.19
CA SER A 323 -14.27 30.54 -5.51
C SER A 323 -13.51 29.25 -5.76
N LEU A 324 -12.22 29.21 -5.44
CA LEU A 324 -11.37 28.04 -5.56
C LEU A 324 -11.90 26.88 -4.70
N CYS A 325 -12.24 27.13 -3.44
CA CYS A 325 -12.79 26.10 -2.54
C CYS A 325 -14.15 25.58 -3.02
N LEU A 326 -15.01 26.48 -3.51
CA LEU A 326 -16.32 26.13 -4.06
C LEU A 326 -16.17 25.23 -5.29
N LEU A 327 -15.31 25.60 -6.23
CA LEU A 327 -15.01 24.80 -7.43
C LEU A 327 -14.38 23.46 -7.05
N GLY A 328 -13.42 23.43 -6.13
CA GLY A 328 -12.80 22.20 -5.65
C GLY A 328 -13.83 21.21 -5.10
N ARG A 329 -14.84 21.69 -4.34
CA ARG A 329 -15.93 20.85 -3.83
C ARG A 329 -16.91 20.41 -4.92
N LEU A 330 -17.10 21.22 -5.96
CA LEU A 330 -17.96 20.89 -7.10
C LEU A 330 -17.38 19.72 -7.91
N LEU A 331 -16.06 19.71 -8.15
CA LEU A 331 -15.38 18.72 -8.99
C LEU A 331 -15.34 17.30 -8.40
N ILE A 332 -15.56 17.17 -7.08
CA ILE A 332 -15.67 15.88 -6.39
C ILE A 332 -16.85 15.05 -6.93
N TYR A 333 -17.87 15.67 -7.53
CA TYR A 333 -19.09 14.96 -7.92
C TYR A 333 -19.32 14.95 -9.42
N THR A 334 -19.73 13.80 -9.97
CA THR A 334 -20.00 13.57 -11.41
C THR A 334 -20.94 14.62 -12.01
N GLN A 335 -22.06 14.93 -11.36
CA GLN A 335 -23.00 15.96 -11.79
C GLN A 335 -22.39 17.38 -11.80
N GLY A 336 -21.45 17.67 -10.89
CA GLY A 336 -20.72 18.94 -10.88
C GLY A 336 -19.76 19.07 -12.08
N ARG A 337 -19.08 17.98 -12.45
CA ARG A 337 -18.18 17.93 -13.61
C ARG A 337 -18.92 18.09 -14.95
N LYS A 338 -20.17 17.62 -15.04
CA LYS A 338 -21.04 17.82 -16.22
C LYS A 338 -21.40 19.29 -16.51
N LEU A 339 -21.15 20.22 -15.58
CA LEU A 339 -21.36 21.64 -15.81
C LEU A 339 -20.35 22.26 -16.79
N PHE A 340 -19.23 21.56 -17.05
CA PHE A 340 -18.19 21.94 -18.00
C PHE A 340 -18.48 21.35 -19.39
N PRO A 341 -18.11 22.05 -20.49
CA PRO A 341 -17.32 23.27 -20.55
C PRO A 341 -18.10 24.57 -20.25
N ILE A 342 -17.41 25.61 -19.78
CA ILE A 342 -17.99 26.91 -19.40
C ILE A 342 -17.49 28.02 -20.33
N LYS A 343 -18.41 28.77 -20.94
CA LYS A 343 -18.09 29.94 -21.79
C LYS A 343 -17.94 31.21 -20.94
N LEU A 344 -16.77 31.83 -20.98
CA LEU A 344 -16.49 33.10 -20.30
C LEU A 344 -16.74 34.28 -21.25
N LYS A 345 -17.30 35.39 -20.74
CA LYS A 345 -17.63 36.57 -21.57
C LYS A 345 -16.40 37.23 -22.25
N ASN A 346 -15.20 37.03 -21.70
CA ASN A 346 -13.96 37.71 -22.13
C ASN A 346 -12.99 36.78 -22.90
N ARG A 347 -13.38 35.53 -23.19
CA ARG A 347 -12.59 34.58 -23.99
C ARG A 347 -13.46 34.02 -25.12
N LYS A 348 -12.87 33.80 -26.29
CA LYS A 348 -13.56 33.15 -27.43
C LYS A 348 -13.81 31.67 -27.17
N ASP A 349 -12.90 31.01 -26.46
CA ASP A 349 -12.94 29.57 -26.19
C ASP A 349 -13.58 29.26 -24.83
N SER A 350 -14.32 28.15 -24.76
CA SER A 350 -14.88 27.65 -23.50
C SER A 350 -13.82 26.95 -22.67
N VAL A 351 -13.81 27.18 -21.35
CA VAL A 351 -12.93 26.50 -20.40
C VAL A 351 -13.46 25.08 -20.17
N SER A 352 -12.72 24.06 -20.61
CA SER A 352 -13.00 22.66 -20.32
C SER A 352 -12.63 22.28 -18.88
N LEU A 353 -12.97 21.07 -18.46
CA LEU A 353 -12.56 20.54 -17.16
C LEU A 353 -11.03 20.43 -17.06
N ALA A 354 -10.37 19.94 -18.11
CA ALA A 354 -8.92 19.84 -18.19
C ALA A 354 -8.25 21.23 -18.11
N ASP A 355 -8.78 22.23 -18.83
CA ASP A 355 -8.27 23.60 -18.77
C ASP A 355 -8.33 24.20 -17.36
N LEU A 356 -9.40 23.90 -16.61
CA LEU A 356 -9.54 24.36 -15.22
C LEU A 356 -8.51 23.69 -14.31
N LEU A 357 -8.27 22.40 -14.49
CA LEU A 357 -7.28 21.66 -13.69
C LEU A 357 -5.85 22.08 -14.03
N VAL A 358 -5.54 22.31 -15.31
CA VAL A 358 -4.28 22.93 -15.73
C VAL A 358 -4.10 24.32 -15.12
N LEU A 359 -5.17 25.11 -15.02
CA LEU A 359 -5.12 26.39 -14.32
C LEU A 359 -4.84 26.22 -12.83
N PHE A 360 -5.43 25.22 -12.17
CA PHE A 360 -5.12 24.90 -10.78
C PHE A 360 -3.66 24.50 -10.61
N THR A 361 -3.14 23.57 -11.41
CA THR A 361 -1.73 23.16 -11.34
C THR A 361 -0.78 24.34 -11.59
N GLN A 362 -1.10 25.21 -12.54
CA GLN A 362 -0.36 26.45 -12.81
C GLN A 362 -0.35 27.41 -11.62
N LEU A 363 -1.45 27.54 -10.89
CA LEU A 363 -1.52 28.40 -9.70
C LEU A 363 -0.55 27.97 -8.58
N ILE A 364 -0.14 26.70 -8.53
CA ILE A 364 0.84 26.21 -7.54
C ILE A 364 2.18 26.91 -7.71
N TYR A 365 2.67 27.05 -8.95
CA TYR A 365 4.01 27.59 -9.22
C TYR A 365 4.03 29.02 -9.78
N TYR A 366 2.89 29.58 -10.18
CA TYR A 366 2.79 31.01 -10.51
C TYR A 366 2.41 31.90 -9.32
N SER A 367 1.82 31.35 -8.25
CA SER A 367 1.49 32.15 -7.06
C SER A 367 2.75 32.63 -6.34
N PRO A 368 2.79 33.87 -5.82
CA PRO A 368 3.89 34.34 -4.98
C PRO A 368 3.99 33.53 -3.67
N SER A 369 5.22 33.17 -3.29
CA SER A 369 5.51 32.45 -2.05
C SER A 369 5.32 33.37 -0.85
N CYS A 370 4.45 33.00 0.09
CA CYS A 370 4.29 33.77 1.33
C CYS A 370 5.51 33.53 2.26
N PRO A 371 6.16 34.58 2.82
CA PRO A 371 7.29 34.40 3.73
C PRO A 371 6.86 33.64 5.00
N LYS A 372 7.74 32.74 5.48
CA LYS A 372 7.56 31.86 6.66
C LYS A 372 6.92 32.64 7.83
N MET A 373 5.71 32.26 8.29
CA MET A 373 5.26 32.56 9.65
C MET A 373 5.73 31.43 10.56
N THR A 374 6.75 31.70 11.35
CA THR A 374 7.29 30.81 12.39
C THR A 374 6.31 30.72 13.57
N SER A 375 5.39 29.75 13.53
CA SER A 375 4.63 29.27 14.70
C SER A 375 3.93 27.94 14.39
N PRO A 376 4.31 26.82 15.04
CA PRO A 376 3.73 25.50 14.81
C PRO A 376 2.53 25.27 15.75
N GLY A 377 1.43 26.01 15.54
CA GLY A 377 0.21 25.83 16.31
C GLY A 377 -1.03 26.31 15.55
N HIS A 378 -1.78 25.38 14.96
CA HIS A 378 -3.16 25.55 14.46
C HIS A 378 -3.51 26.88 13.73
N LEU A 379 -2.61 27.44 12.92
CA LEU A 379 -2.97 28.53 12.00
C LEU A 379 -3.45 27.95 10.66
N GLU A 380 -4.69 28.26 10.27
CA GLU A 380 -5.25 27.90 8.96
C GLU A 380 -4.42 28.54 7.83
N ASN A 381 -3.74 27.71 7.02
CA ASN A 381 -3.02 28.19 5.84
C ASN A 381 -4.01 28.63 4.75
N TYR A 382 -3.85 29.85 4.25
CA TYR A 382 -4.65 30.47 3.19
C TYR A 382 -3.83 30.73 1.91
N SER A 383 -2.68 30.06 1.73
CA SER A 383 -1.87 30.23 0.53
C SER A 383 -2.52 29.54 -0.67
N PRO A 384 -2.51 30.14 -1.89
CA PRO A 384 -3.19 29.56 -3.04
C PRO A 384 -2.64 28.19 -3.41
N ALA A 385 -1.31 28.04 -3.36
CA ALA A 385 -0.63 26.77 -3.64
C ALA A 385 -1.06 25.66 -2.66
N SER A 386 -1.12 25.94 -1.35
CA SER A 386 -1.58 24.94 -0.36
C SER A 386 -3.05 24.58 -0.54
N MET A 387 -3.91 25.57 -0.84
CA MET A 387 -5.35 25.34 -1.05
C MET A 387 -5.62 24.52 -2.32
N VAL A 388 -4.90 24.82 -3.41
CA VAL A 388 -4.98 24.02 -4.64
C VAL A 388 -4.49 22.60 -4.39
N THR A 389 -3.36 22.45 -3.69
CA THR A 389 -2.81 21.14 -3.36
C THR A 389 -3.80 20.31 -2.54
N GLU A 390 -4.45 20.91 -1.52
CA GLU A 390 -5.50 20.24 -0.74
C GLU A 390 -6.67 19.78 -1.65
N ILE A 391 -7.10 20.61 -2.59
CA ILE A 391 -8.17 20.27 -3.55
C ILE A 391 -7.75 19.12 -4.46
N LEU A 392 -6.57 19.20 -5.08
CA LEU A 392 -6.09 18.16 -6.00
C LEU A 392 -5.85 16.83 -5.27
N CYS A 393 -5.31 16.86 -4.05
CA CYS A 393 -5.19 15.66 -3.22
C CYS A 393 -6.55 15.03 -2.89
N ILE A 394 -7.56 15.82 -2.53
CA ILE A 394 -8.93 15.30 -2.32
C ILE A 394 -9.50 14.66 -3.58
N LEU A 395 -9.17 15.18 -4.76
CA LEU A 395 -9.57 14.57 -6.03
C LEU A 395 -8.81 13.26 -6.31
N CYS A 396 -7.53 13.15 -5.93
CA CYS A 396 -6.77 11.89 -5.99
C CYS A 396 -7.37 10.80 -5.10
N ASP A 397 -7.84 11.14 -3.90
CA ASP A 397 -8.32 10.17 -2.91
C ASP A 397 -9.62 9.44 -3.35
N GLN A 398 -10.31 9.93 -4.39
CA GLN A 398 -11.52 9.31 -4.93
C GLN A 398 -11.29 8.77 -6.35
N LYS A 399 -11.33 7.44 -6.52
CA LYS A 399 -11.04 6.74 -7.79
C LYS A 399 -11.77 7.31 -9.01
N GLU A 400 -13.09 7.42 -8.94
CA GLU A 400 -13.93 7.93 -10.05
C GLU A 400 -13.59 9.39 -10.43
N CYS A 401 -13.20 10.20 -9.45
CA CYS A 401 -12.84 11.60 -9.65
C CYS A 401 -11.45 11.74 -10.25
N ALA A 402 -10.49 10.96 -9.75
CA ALA A 402 -9.11 10.97 -10.23
C ALA A 402 -9.04 10.59 -11.72
N ILE A 403 -9.80 9.57 -12.14
CA ILE A 403 -9.86 9.12 -13.54
C ILE A 403 -10.37 10.24 -14.48
N GLU A 404 -11.49 10.88 -14.15
CA GLU A 404 -12.08 11.90 -15.04
C GLU A 404 -11.36 13.27 -14.98
N CYS A 405 -10.66 13.57 -13.87
CA CYS A 405 -10.01 14.86 -13.65
C CYS A 405 -8.50 14.80 -13.91
N LEU A 406 -7.78 13.96 -13.16
CA LEU A 406 -6.34 14.03 -12.99
C LEU A 406 -5.57 13.07 -13.89
N TYR A 407 -6.15 11.91 -14.22
CA TYR A 407 -5.54 10.92 -15.09
C TYR A 407 -5.73 11.29 -16.57
N ASN A 408 -5.32 12.52 -16.90
CA ASN A 408 -5.33 13.09 -18.23
C ASN A 408 -3.92 13.59 -18.56
N SER A 409 -3.43 13.29 -19.75
CA SER A 409 -2.09 13.66 -20.23
C SER A 409 -1.81 15.15 -20.08
N THR A 410 -2.79 16.01 -20.41
CA THR A 410 -2.66 17.47 -20.33
C THR A 410 -2.42 17.97 -18.92
N VAL A 411 -3.04 17.35 -17.91
CA VAL A 411 -2.89 17.71 -16.50
C VAL A 411 -1.55 17.22 -15.95
N ILE A 412 -1.14 16.00 -16.32
CA ILE A 412 0.19 15.46 -15.97
C ILE A 412 1.31 16.30 -16.60
N GLU A 413 1.20 16.67 -17.87
CA GLU A 413 2.16 17.58 -18.53
C GLU A 413 2.25 18.92 -17.81
N ALA A 414 1.13 19.50 -17.38
CA ALA A 414 1.12 20.72 -16.60
C ALA A 414 1.80 20.59 -15.22
N LEU A 415 1.67 19.43 -14.56
CA LEU A 415 2.40 19.12 -13.32
C LEU A 415 3.90 18.92 -13.54
N LEU A 416 4.30 18.35 -14.70
CA LEU A 416 5.70 18.10 -15.05
C LEU A 416 6.40 19.33 -15.65
N GLN A 417 5.65 20.33 -16.11
CA GLN A 417 6.19 21.54 -16.75
C GLN A 417 7.24 22.28 -15.90
N PRO A 418 7.07 22.47 -14.56
CA PRO A 418 8.10 23.09 -13.72
C PRO A 418 9.42 22.31 -13.74
N ILE A 419 9.35 20.98 -13.76
CA ILE A 419 10.51 20.08 -13.81
C ILE A 419 11.22 20.22 -15.15
N HIS A 420 10.47 20.20 -16.26
CA HIS A 420 11.02 20.41 -17.59
C HIS A 420 11.76 21.75 -17.73
N ASN A 421 11.17 22.82 -17.19
CA ASN A 421 11.77 24.15 -17.24
C ASN A 421 13.10 24.22 -16.46
N LEU A 422 13.17 23.58 -15.30
CA LEU A 422 14.40 23.47 -14.50
C LEU A 422 15.46 22.62 -15.19
N MET A 423 15.08 21.50 -15.82
CA MET A 423 16.02 20.63 -16.53
C MET A 423 16.62 21.24 -17.79
N LYS A 424 15.90 22.14 -18.49
CA LYS A 424 16.37 22.79 -19.74
C LYS A 424 17.33 23.97 -19.51
N GLY A 425 17.55 24.42 -18.26
CA GLY A 425 18.56 25.43 -17.93
C GLY A 425 18.34 26.82 -18.55
N THR A 426 17.17 27.11 -19.09
CA THR A 426 16.88 28.42 -19.70
C THR A 426 16.83 29.50 -18.63
N LYS A 427 17.76 30.47 -18.70
CA LYS A 427 17.82 31.69 -17.87
C LYS A 427 16.55 32.58 -17.92
N ALA A 428 15.52 32.18 -18.65
CA ALA A 428 14.23 32.84 -18.81
C ALA A 428 13.04 32.00 -18.29
N ALA A 429 13.28 30.94 -17.51
CA ALA A 429 12.20 30.22 -16.83
C ALA A 429 11.82 30.94 -15.53
N PRO A 430 10.51 31.12 -15.21
CA PRO A 430 10.10 31.72 -13.96
C PRO A 430 10.61 30.86 -12.79
N ASN A 431 11.39 31.45 -11.87
CA ASN A 431 11.90 30.78 -10.68
C ASN A 431 10.74 30.09 -9.93
N CYS A 432 10.60 28.77 -10.10
CA CYS A 432 9.65 27.94 -9.36
C CYS A 432 10.13 27.89 -7.90
N SER A 433 9.27 28.11 -6.92
CA SER A 433 9.70 28.01 -5.51
C SER A 433 9.88 26.55 -5.09
N GLU A 434 10.76 26.32 -4.11
CA GLU A 434 10.97 24.99 -3.51
C GLU A 434 9.66 24.43 -2.91
N THR A 435 8.82 25.30 -2.34
CA THR A 435 7.50 24.92 -1.82
C THR A 435 6.53 24.48 -2.92
N ALA A 436 6.58 25.12 -4.10
CA ALA A 436 5.77 24.69 -5.24
C ALA A 436 6.22 23.32 -5.77
N LEU A 437 7.53 23.06 -5.78
CA LEU A 437 8.09 21.75 -6.15
C LEU A 437 7.65 20.64 -5.18
N ILE A 438 7.65 20.91 -3.87
CA ILE A 438 7.15 19.96 -2.86
C ILE A 438 5.66 19.67 -3.08
N HIS A 439 4.83 20.70 -3.30
CA HIS A 439 3.40 20.51 -3.59
C HIS A 439 3.14 19.69 -4.87
N VAL A 440 3.92 19.94 -5.93
CA VAL A 440 3.84 19.15 -7.18
C VAL A 440 4.22 17.70 -6.91
N ALA A 441 5.31 17.46 -6.19
CA ALA A 441 5.75 16.12 -5.83
C ALA A 441 4.71 15.39 -4.94
N ASP A 442 4.08 16.05 -3.98
CA ASP A 442 3.02 15.47 -3.14
C ASP A 442 1.84 14.97 -3.99
N ILE A 443 1.41 15.76 -4.99
CA ILE A 443 0.34 15.38 -5.91
C ILE A 443 0.77 14.21 -6.79
N LEU A 444 1.97 14.27 -7.37
CA LEU A 444 2.51 13.19 -8.21
C LEU A 444 2.69 11.88 -7.44
N ALA A 445 3.10 11.94 -6.16
CA ALA A 445 3.21 10.75 -5.31
C ALA A 445 1.84 10.11 -5.07
N ARG A 446 0.79 10.92 -4.85
CA ARG A 446 -0.59 10.41 -4.73
C ARG A 446 -1.09 9.79 -6.03
N ILE A 447 -0.78 10.39 -7.18
CA ILE A 447 -1.12 9.83 -8.50
C ILE A 447 -0.40 8.48 -8.72
N ALA A 448 0.90 8.41 -8.42
CA ALA A 448 1.70 7.21 -8.56
C ALA A 448 1.32 6.08 -7.58
N SER A 449 0.71 6.41 -6.43
CA SER A 449 0.24 5.41 -5.46
C SER A 449 -0.99 4.62 -5.89
N VAL A 450 -1.69 5.07 -6.94
CA VAL A 450 -2.88 4.42 -7.50
C VAL A 450 -2.53 3.82 -8.85
N GLU A 451 -3.04 2.62 -9.13
CA GLU A 451 -2.67 1.84 -10.31
C GLU A 451 -2.93 2.55 -11.64
N GLU A 452 -4.12 3.12 -11.84
CA GLU A 452 -4.45 3.83 -13.08
C GLU A 452 -3.56 5.07 -13.28
N GLY A 453 -3.23 5.78 -12.19
CA GLY A 453 -2.32 6.92 -12.22
C GLY A 453 -0.86 6.53 -12.51
N LEU A 454 -0.41 5.40 -11.96
CA LEU A 454 0.91 4.84 -12.23
C LEU A 454 1.05 4.42 -13.69
N ILE A 455 0.06 3.71 -14.25
CA ILE A 455 0.05 3.30 -15.67
C ILE A 455 0.18 4.52 -16.58
N LEU A 456 -0.54 5.60 -16.28
CA LEU A 456 -0.44 6.85 -17.03
C LEU A 456 0.96 7.48 -16.95
N LEU A 457 1.61 7.45 -15.78
CA LEU A 457 2.98 7.96 -15.62
C LEU A 457 4.02 7.10 -16.36
N LEU A 458 3.81 5.78 -16.41
CA LEU A 458 4.72 4.83 -17.08
C LEU A 458 4.59 4.88 -18.60
N TYR A 459 3.35 4.82 -19.12
CA TYR A 459 3.08 4.57 -20.55
C TYR A 459 2.37 5.74 -21.27
N GLY A 460 1.78 6.71 -20.55
CA GLY A 460 0.93 7.75 -21.13
C GLY A 460 -0.47 7.26 -21.49
N GLU A 461 -1.27 8.09 -22.18
CA GLU A 461 -2.65 7.78 -22.56
C GLU A 461 -2.77 6.74 -23.70
N ASN A 462 -1.70 6.50 -24.46
CA ASN A 462 -1.69 5.56 -25.59
C ASN A 462 -0.71 4.43 -25.34
N VAL A 463 -1.23 3.30 -24.83
CA VAL A 463 -0.48 2.04 -24.63
C VAL A 463 0.02 1.44 -25.97
N SER A 464 -0.48 1.89 -27.13
CA SER A 464 -0.34 1.20 -28.42
C SER A 464 0.45 1.91 -29.54
N SER A 465 1.19 3.00 -29.26
CA SER A 465 1.94 3.69 -30.34
C SER A 465 3.46 3.52 -30.18
N SER A 466 4.02 2.63 -31.00
CA SER A 466 5.44 2.29 -31.14
C SER A 466 6.25 3.29 -31.99
N GLU A 467 6.05 4.58 -31.80
CA GLU A 467 6.87 5.60 -32.50
C GLU A 467 7.43 6.60 -31.48
N GLU A 468 8.73 6.84 -31.60
CA GLU A 468 9.61 7.72 -30.82
C GLU A 468 8.86 8.90 -30.17
N LYS A 469 8.41 8.72 -28.92
CA LYS A 469 7.71 9.74 -28.14
C LYS A 469 8.56 10.18 -26.97
N SER A 470 8.48 11.48 -26.67
CA SER A 470 9.04 12.16 -25.50
C SER A 470 9.06 11.27 -24.24
N PRO A 471 10.09 11.37 -23.38
CA PRO A 471 10.17 10.57 -22.17
C PRO A 471 8.87 10.70 -21.36
N THR A 472 8.29 9.57 -20.94
CA THR A 472 7.06 9.55 -20.16
C THR A 472 7.26 10.20 -18.79
N GLY A 473 6.17 10.45 -18.06
CA GLY A 473 6.22 11.14 -16.77
C GLY A 473 7.19 10.51 -15.78
N ALA A 474 7.22 9.18 -15.70
CA ALA A 474 8.14 8.43 -14.85
C ALA A 474 9.62 8.69 -15.19
N HIS A 475 9.97 8.70 -16.48
CA HIS A 475 11.34 8.98 -16.95
C HIS A 475 11.79 10.41 -16.60
N ILE A 476 10.90 11.39 -16.74
CA ILE A 476 11.19 12.80 -16.41
C ILE A 476 11.41 12.96 -14.90
N ILE A 477 10.53 12.38 -14.08
CA ILE A 477 10.63 12.42 -12.62
C ILE A 477 11.93 11.77 -12.16
N ALA A 478 12.26 10.58 -12.66
CA ALA A 478 13.47 9.87 -12.25
C ALA A 478 14.76 10.58 -12.69
N GLN A 479 14.80 11.13 -13.90
CA GLN A 479 15.93 11.92 -14.36
C GLN A 479 16.15 13.16 -13.48
N PHE A 480 15.07 13.84 -13.10
CA PHE A 480 15.14 14.98 -12.20
C PHE A 480 15.61 14.57 -10.81
N SER A 481 15.00 13.54 -10.20
CA SER A 481 15.38 13.04 -8.88
C SER A 481 16.85 12.63 -8.81
N LYS A 482 17.36 11.92 -9.83
CA LYS A 482 18.78 11.56 -9.92
C LYS A 482 19.67 12.79 -9.87
N LYS A 483 19.42 13.77 -10.73
CA LYS A 483 20.22 15.00 -10.80
C LYS A 483 20.17 15.82 -9.51
N VAL A 484 19.03 15.84 -8.81
CA VAL A 484 18.90 16.55 -7.53
C VAL A 484 19.66 15.81 -6.42
N LEU A 485 19.65 14.47 -6.43
CA LEU A 485 20.41 13.64 -5.48
C LEU A 485 21.93 13.75 -5.68
N ASP A 486 22.38 13.63 -6.93
CA ASP A 486 23.79 13.68 -7.31
C ASP A 486 24.39 15.11 -7.24
N GLU A 487 23.57 16.13 -6.93
CA GLU A 487 23.95 17.54 -6.84
C GLU A 487 24.44 18.14 -8.19
N ASP A 488 24.08 17.50 -9.32
CA ASP A 488 24.48 17.88 -10.68
C ASP A 488 23.83 19.19 -11.20
N ILE A 489 22.80 19.70 -10.51
CA ILE A 489 22.16 20.97 -10.85
C ILE A 489 22.33 21.93 -9.67
N SER A 490 22.83 23.14 -9.94
CA SER A 490 22.89 24.25 -8.98
C SER A 490 21.51 24.88 -8.73
N ILE A 491 20.55 24.07 -8.28
CA ILE A 491 19.21 24.53 -7.89
C ILE A 491 19.31 25.08 -6.46
N PHE A 492 19.01 26.37 -6.28
CA PHE A 492 18.95 27.07 -4.98
C PHE A 492 20.19 26.88 -4.07
N PRO A 493 21.36 27.46 -4.42
CA PRO A 493 22.56 27.33 -3.61
C PRO A 493 22.34 27.87 -2.19
N GLY A 494 22.50 27.00 -1.18
CA GLY A 494 22.43 27.36 0.24
C GLY A 494 21.03 27.38 0.87
N SER A 495 20.00 26.81 0.23
CA SER A 495 18.65 26.76 0.81
C SER A 495 18.46 25.65 1.86
N GLU A 496 17.84 26.00 2.98
CA GLU A 496 17.41 25.07 4.04
C GLU A 496 16.34 24.07 3.57
N MET A 497 15.55 24.38 2.53
CA MET A 497 14.45 23.53 2.07
C MET A 497 14.85 22.53 0.98
N PHE A 498 16.09 22.61 0.48
CA PHE A 498 16.57 21.71 -0.57
C PHE A 498 16.51 20.21 -0.18
N PRO A 499 16.82 19.78 1.07
CA PRO A 499 16.59 18.40 1.51
C PRO A 499 15.12 17.97 1.44
N ALA A 500 14.18 18.87 1.74
CA ALA A 500 12.75 18.58 1.65
C ALA A 500 12.30 18.39 0.19
N VAL A 501 12.87 19.14 -0.76
CA VAL A 501 12.63 18.92 -2.19
C VAL A 501 13.20 17.58 -2.65
N LYS A 502 14.43 17.22 -2.22
CA LYS A 502 15.02 15.89 -2.47
C LYS A 502 14.07 14.79 -1.99
N GLY A 503 13.63 14.86 -0.73
CA GLY A 503 12.73 13.88 -0.13
C GLY A 503 11.37 13.77 -0.79
N ALA A 504 10.80 14.89 -1.23
CA ALA A 504 9.51 14.88 -1.91
C ALA A 504 9.60 14.11 -3.24
N PHE A 505 10.65 14.35 -4.04
CA PHE A 505 10.83 13.68 -5.33
C PHE A 505 11.32 12.24 -5.23
N THR A 506 12.14 11.91 -4.22
CA THR A 506 12.47 10.50 -3.93
C THR A 506 11.23 9.72 -3.50
N SER A 507 10.34 10.33 -2.70
CA SER A 507 9.05 9.75 -2.33
C SER A 507 8.14 9.48 -3.54
N VAL A 508 8.14 10.35 -4.56
CA VAL A 508 7.44 10.06 -5.83
C VAL A 508 8.06 8.84 -6.51
N CYS A 509 9.38 8.81 -6.66
CA CYS A 509 10.08 7.68 -7.27
C CYS A 509 9.81 6.38 -6.51
N ARG A 510 9.70 6.44 -5.18
CA ARG A 510 9.38 5.31 -4.31
C ARG A 510 8.05 4.66 -4.62
N GLN A 511 7.01 5.45 -4.89
CA GLN A 511 5.72 4.90 -5.31
C GLN A 511 5.82 4.18 -6.65
N ILE A 512 6.75 4.59 -7.52
CA ILE A 512 6.97 3.98 -8.84
C ILE A 512 7.81 2.69 -8.73
N TYR A 513 9.03 2.76 -8.19
CA TYR A 513 9.94 1.60 -8.09
C TYR A 513 9.50 0.57 -7.04
N GLY A 514 8.56 0.90 -6.16
CA GLY A 514 7.92 -0.06 -5.25
C GLY A 514 7.08 -1.13 -5.96
N THR A 515 6.84 -0.97 -7.27
CA THR A 515 6.15 -1.96 -8.12
C THR A 515 7.12 -2.61 -9.10
N CYS A 516 6.88 -3.86 -9.50
CA CYS A 516 7.75 -4.56 -10.45
C CYS A 516 7.87 -3.83 -11.80
N GLU A 517 6.74 -3.40 -12.38
CA GLU A 517 6.72 -2.66 -13.64
C GLU A 517 7.44 -1.31 -13.54
N GLY A 518 7.14 -0.54 -12.49
CA GLY A 518 7.77 0.76 -12.29
C GLY A 518 9.27 0.65 -12.04
N LEU A 519 9.73 -0.38 -11.33
CA LEU A 519 11.15 -0.64 -11.16
C LEU A 519 11.84 -0.89 -12.51
N GLN A 520 11.25 -1.72 -13.39
CA GLN A 520 11.84 -2.01 -14.71
C GLN A 520 12.06 -0.74 -15.54
N VAL A 521 11.11 0.20 -15.47
CA VAL A 521 11.23 1.50 -16.16
C VAL A 521 12.32 2.39 -15.53
N LEU A 522 12.52 2.30 -14.21
CA LEU A 522 13.45 3.16 -13.47
C LEU A 522 14.89 2.61 -13.32
N ILE A 523 15.14 1.33 -13.62
CA ILE A 523 16.48 0.71 -13.57
C ILE A 523 17.57 1.54 -14.28
N PRO A 524 17.36 2.08 -15.50
CA PRO A 524 18.41 2.83 -16.23
C PRO A 524 18.95 4.07 -15.50
N TYR A 525 18.22 4.58 -14.51
CA TYR A 525 18.63 5.76 -13.75
C TYR A 525 19.53 5.43 -12.55
N SER A 526 19.63 4.16 -12.13
CA SER A 526 20.42 3.73 -10.96
C SER A 526 20.11 4.52 -9.68
N LEU A 527 18.83 4.83 -9.42
CA LEU A 527 18.41 5.63 -8.27
C LEU A 527 18.87 5.04 -6.92
N HIS A 528 18.93 3.71 -6.80
CA HIS A 528 19.43 3.01 -5.61
C HIS A 528 20.88 3.42 -5.26
N GLU A 529 21.76 3.59 -6.25
CA GLU A 529 23.14 4.06 -6.02
C GLU A 529 23.18 5.52 -5.59
N SER A 530 22.41 6.40 -6.23
CA SER A 530 22.37 7.83 -5.90
C SER A 530 21.80 8.06 -4.49
N ILE A 531 20.74 7.34 -4.11
CA ILE A 531 20.16 7.41 -2.76
C ILE A 531 21.16 6.85 -1.74
N ALA A 532 21.82 5.73 -2.01
CA ALA A 532 22.83 5.18 -1.11
C ALA A 532 24.04 6.10 -0.91
N LYS A 533 24.49 6.78 -1.97
CA LYS A 533 25.55 7.81 -1.87
C LYS A 533 25.10 8.99 -1.00
N ALA A 534 23.87 9.47 -1.19
CA ALA A 534 23.29 10.54 -0.38
C ALA A 534 23.12 10.12 1.09
N TRP A 535 22.72 8.88 1.34
CA TRP A 535 22.61 8.30 2.67
C TRP A 535 23.98 8.22 3.35
N LYS A 536 25.00 7.63 2.71
CA LYS A 536 26.37 7.56 3.25
C LYS A 536 26.88 8.95 3.62
N LYS A 537 26.70 9.96 2.75
CA LYS A 537 27.07 11.36 3.02
C LYS A 537 26.35 11.93 4.26
N THR A 538 25.06 11.61 4.44
CA THR A 538 24.24 12.10 5.55
C THR A 538 24.58 11.38 6.87
N SER A 539 24.79 10.07 6.82
CA SER A 539 25.15 9.24 7.98
C SER A 539 26.48 9.69 8.61
N PHE A 540 27.50 10.01 7.79
CA PHE A 540 28.75 10.62 8.30
C PHE A 540 28.56 11.96 9.02
N LEU A 541 27.51 12.73 8.69
CA LEU A 541 27.18 13.97 9.38
C LEU A 541 26.41 13.69 10.68
N SER A 542 25.54 12.68 10.66
CA SER A 542 24.77 12.18 11.79
C SER A 542 25.66 11.65 12.92
N GLU A 543 26.63 10.79 12.60
CA GLU A 543 27.59 10.22 13.57
C GLU A 543 28.46 11.27 14.28
N ARG A 544 28.67 12.44 13.66
CA ARG A 544 29.45 13.55 14.24
C ARG A 544 28.65 14.37 15.25
N ILE A 545 27.35 14.10 15.43
CA ILE A 545 26.50 14.77 16.40
C ILE A 545 26.65 14.04 17.75
N PRO A 546 27.25 14.67 18.78
CA PRO A 546 27.42 14.01 20.07
C PRO A 546 26.06 13.73 20.72
N THR A 547 25.94 12.57 21.37
CA THR A 547 24.76 12.18 22.16
C THR A 547 24.47 13.28 23.18
N PRO A 548 23.26 13.88 23.20
CA PRO A 548 22.98 14.97 24.11
C PRO A 548 23.09 14.49 25.56
N VAL A 549 23.97 15.12 26.34
CA VAL A 549 24.09 14.91 27.78
C VAL A 549 22.80 15.38 28.43
N GLN A 550 22.13 14.47 29.13
CA GLN A 550 20.89 14.75 29.86
C GLN A 550 21.16 15.85 30.90
N GLY A 551 20.66 17.07 30.67
CA GLY A 551 20.73 18.18 31.63
C GLY A 551 21.44 19.48 31.19
N SER A 552 21.71 19.72 29.89
CA SER A 552 22.20 21.04 29.43
C SER A 552 21.13 21.84 28.68
N ASP A 553 20.62 22.88 29.34
CA ASP A 553 19.61 23.82 28.82
C ASP A 553 20.22 24.84 27.84
N SER A 554 20.76 24.39 26.71
CA SER A 554 21.16 25.28 25.60
C SER A 554 20.57 24.79 24.27
N VAL A 555 19.26 24.95 24.12
CA VAL A 555 18.48 24.45 22.97
C VAL A 555 17.77 25.63 22.30
N SER A 556 18.09 25.90 21.03
CA SER A 556 17.09 26.46 20.09
C SER A 556 17.46 26.38 18.61
N SER A 557 18.74 26.29 18.21
CA SER A 557 19.13 26.17 16.78
C SER A 557 19.87 24.88 16.43
N LYS A 558 20.92 24.52 17.18
CA LYS A 558 21.69 23.28 16.94
C LYS A 558 20.90 21.99 17.13
N SER A 559 19.87 22.00 17.98
CA SER A 559 18.98 20.85 18.22
C SER A 559 17.99 20.59 17.08
N GLN A 560 17.60 21.62 16.35
CA GLN A 560 16.65 21.51 15.24
C GLN A 560 17.36 21.01 13.97
N GLU A 561 18.59 21.49 13.73
CA GLU A 561 19.42 21.03 12.61
C GLU A 561 19.80 19.56 12.77
N SER A 562 20.16 19.11 13.99
CA SER A 562 20.41 17.70 14.26
C SER A 562 19.16 16.82 14.07
N GLN A 563 17.98 17.27 14.52
CA GLN A 563 16.72 16.56 14.28
C GLN A 563 16.37 16.46 12.80
N ASN A 564 16.62 17.52 12.02
CA ASN A 564 16.37 17.52 10.58
C ASN A 564 17.32 16.57 9.82
N ILE A 565 18.59 16.48 10.23
CA ILE A 565 19.56 15.54 9.65
C ILE A 565 19.15 14.10 9.93
N MET A 566 18.75 13.77 11.17
CA MET A 566 18.25 12.44 11.55
C MET A 566 16.99 12.07 10.76
N ALA A 567 16.02 12.99 10.64
CA ALA A 567 14.81 12.75 9.87
C ALA A 567 15.09 12.55 8.36
N TRP A 568 16.10 13.24 7.83
CA TRP A 568 16.54 13.06 6.44
C TRP A 568 17.22 11.69 6.24
N GLU A 569 18.06 11.26 7.17
CA GLU A 569 18.66 9.92 7.17
C GLU A 569 17.60 8.82 7.22
N GLU A 570 16.61 8.93 8.11
CA GLU A 570 15.49 7.99 8.21
C GLU A 570 14.68 7.93 6.91
N ASN A 571 14.42 9.06 6.25
CA ASN A 571 13.72 9.09 4.96
C ASN A 571 14.52 8.39 3.85
N LEU A 572 15.84 8.59 3.80
CA LEU A 572 16.71 7.92 2.82
C LEU A 572 16.78 6.41 3.06
N LEU A 573 16.80 5.96 4.32
CA LEU A 573 16.71 4.54 4.67
C LEU A 573 15.35 3.95 4.28
N ASP A 574 14.24 4.67 4.50
CA ASP A 574 12.92 4.25 4.03
C ASP A 574 12.88 4.13 2.50
N ASP A 575 13.43 5.10 1.77
CA ASP A 575 13.54 5.05 0.31
C ASP A 575 14.37 3.84 -0.16
N LEU A 576 15.52 3.55 0.46
CA LEU A 576 16.30 2.35 0.15
C LEU A 576 15.54 1.05 0.48
N LEU A 577 14.89 0.98 1.63
CA LEU A 577 14.14 -0.20 2.06
C LEU A 577 13.02 -0.57 1.08
N ASN A 578 12.36 0.42 0.47
CA ASN A 578 11.27 0.17 -0.47
C ASN A 578 11.74 -0.49 -1.79
N PHE A 579 13.04 -0.53 -2.10
CA PHE A 579 13.54 -1.39 -3.17
C PHE A 579 13.32 -2.88 -2.85
N ALA A 580 13.34 -3.28 -1.58
CA ALA A 580 13.05 -4.65 -1.16
C ALA A 580 11.57 -5.06 -1.39
N ALA A 581 10.71 -4.15 -1.86
CA ALA A 581 9.33 -4.46 -2.23
C ALA A 581 9.22 -5.41 -3.44
N THR A 582 10.32 -5.62 -4.20
CA THR A 582 10.35 -6.55 -5.32
C THR A 582 11.64 -7.41 -5.28
N PRO A 583 11.65 -8.63 -5.87
CA PRO A 583 12.84 -9.48 -5.85
C PRO A 583 14.07 -8.84 -6.52
N LYS A 584 13.88 -8.18 -7.67
CA LYS A 584 14.94 -7.45 -8.38
C LYS A 584 15.42 -6.23 -7.62
N GLY A 585 14.50 -5.49 -6.98
CA GLY A 585 14.87 -4.34 -6.18
C GLY A 585 15.67 -4.72 -4.92
N LEU A 586 15.36 -5.87 -4.28
CA LEU A 586 16.17 -6.38 -3.17
C LEU A 586 17.62 -6.64 -3.59
N GLN A 587 17.86 -7.18 -4.79
CA GLN A 587 19.21 -7.32 -5.33
C GLN A 587 19.91 -5.96 -5.46
N LEU A 588 19.23 -4.96 -6.02
CA LEU A 588 19.78 -3.61 -6.14
C LEU A 588 20.09 -2.99 -4.78
N LEU A 589 19.24 -3.20 -3.78
CA LEU A 589 19.47 -2.76 -2.40
C LEU A 589 20.73 -3.42 -1.81
N GLN A 590 20.89 -4.73 -1.96
CA GLN A 590 22.06 -5.44 -1.44
C GLN A 590 23.37 -4.95 -2.07
N ARG A 591 23.37 -4.62 -3.37
CA ARG A 591 24.55 -4.02 -4.05
C ARG A 591 24.97 -2.68 -3.44
N THR A 592 24.08 -1.95 -2.78
CA THR A 592 24.43 -0.68 -2.11
C THR A 592 25.23 -0.87 -0.82
N GLY A 593 25.12 -2.06 -0.20
CA GLY A 593 25.67 -2.40 1.11
C GLY A 593 24.84 -1.91 2.30
N ALA A 594 23.66 -1.29 2.09
CA ALA A 594 22.85 -0.67 3.16
C ALA A 594 21.79 -1.61 3.78
N ILE A 595 21.83 -2.91 3.48
CA ILE A 595 20.77 -3.86 3.87
C ILE A 595 20.62 -3.99 5.40
N ASN A 596 21.73 -3.99 6.15
CA ASN A 596 21.72 -4.13 7.60
C ASN A 596 21.06 -2.94 8.28
N GLU A 597 21.38 -1.73 7.82
CA GLU A 597 20.84 -0.47 8.32
C GLU A 597 19.36 -0.32 7.94
N CYS A 598 18.98 -0.71 6.72
CA CYS A 598 17.58 -0.70 6.28
C CYS A 598 16.72 -1.68 7.10
N VAL A 599 17.20 -2.89 7.37
CA VAL A 599 16.47 -3.88 8.18
C VAL A 599 16.39 -3.46 9.64
N THR A 600 17.46 -2.87 10.20
CA THR A 600 17.45 -2.31 11.55
C THR A 600 16.45 -1.15 11.67
N PHE A 601 16.43 -0.27 10.67
CA PHE A 601 15.44 0.80 10.57
C PHE A 601 14.02 0.24 10.50
N MET A 602 13.76 -0.75 9.63
CA MET A 602 12.48 -1.43 9.51
C MET A 602 12.01 -2.00 10.87
N PHE A 603 12.89 -2.68 11.60
CA PHE A 603 12.56 -3.21 12.92
C PHE A 603 12.28 -2.11 13.94
N SER A 604 13.04 -1.01 13.92
CA SER A 604 12.81 0.13 14.81
C SER A 604 11.45 0.80 14.56
N GLN A 605 11.03 0.89 13.29
CA GLN A 605 9.71 1.41 12.93
C GLN A 605 8.61 0.44 13.32
N TYR A 606 8.79 -0.87 13.08
CA TYR A 606 7.84 -1.90 13.52
C TYR A 606 7.62 -1.86 15.05
N ALA A 607 8.68 -1.68 15.83
CA ALA A 607 8.60 -1.52 17.28
C ALA A 607 7.87 -0.23 17.71
N LYS A 608 8.06 0.89 16.99
CA LYS A 608 7.39 2.18 17.25
C LYS A 608 5.91 2.17 16.80
N GLU A 609 5.59 1.59 15.64
CA GLU A 609 4.24 1.56 15.04
C GLU A 609 3.26 0.59 15.75
N LEU A 610 3.73 -0.25 16.68
CA LEU A 610 2.86 -0.98 17.62
C LEU A 610 1.96 -0.03 18.44
N GLN A 611 2.28 1.27 18.51
CA GLN A 611 1.50 2.28 19.24
C GLN A 611 0.59 3.18 18.37
N VAL A 612 0.74 3.28 17.04
CA VAL A 612 -0.01 4.29 16.22
C VAL A 612 -0.39 3.80 14.81
N SER A 613 -1.70 3.58 14.61
CA SER A 613 -2.42 3.42 13.32
C SER A 613 -2.37 2.06 12.58
N ARG A 614 -3.52 1.66 12.02
CA ARG A 614 -3.77 0.34 11.38
C ARG A 614 -3.44 0.28 9.87
N HIS A 615 -3.13 1.40 9.21
CA HIS A 615 -3.12 1.48 7.74
C HIS A 615 -1.77 1.19 7.04
N LYS A 616 -0.64 1.18 7.77
CA LYS A 616 0.68 0.75 7.23
C LYS A 616 1.10 -0.67 7.64
N LYS A 617 0.30 -1.37 8.45
CA LYS A 617 0.62 -2.71 8.99
C LYS A 617 0.76 -3.82 7.95
N PHE A 618 0.24 -3.66 6.73
CA PHE A 618 0.19 -4.72 5.71
C PHE A 618 1.43 -4.76 4.78
N GLY A 619 2.23 -3.70 4.71
CA GLY A 619 3.37 -3.63 3.77
C GLY A 619 4.63 -4.36 4.24
N TYR A 620 4.92 -4.33 5.54
CA TYR A 620 6.17 -4.88 6.08
C TYR A 620 6.23 -6.41 6.07
N GLY A 621 5.11 -7.13 6.05
CA GLY A 621 5.09 -8.59 5.99
C GLY A 621 5.78 -9.10 4.71
N VAL A 622 5.36 -8.58 3.55
CA VAL A 622 5.95 -8.93 2.25
C VAL A 622 7.44 -8.55 2.19
N LEU A 623 7.81 -7.37 2.70
CA LEU A 623 9.22 -6.94 2.78
C LEU A 623 10.07 -7.92 3.59
N VAL A 624 9.60 -8.33 4.78
CA VAL A 624 10.31 -9.31 5.61
C VAL A 624 10.49 -10.63 4.86
N THR A 625 9.47 -11.09 4.12
CA THR A 625 9.56 -12.34 3.36
C THR A 625 10.57 -12.28 2.21
N HIS A 626 10.64 -11.14 1.49
CA HIS A 626 11.68 -10.93 0.48
C HIS A 626 13.09 -10.91 1.11
N VAL A 627 13.26 -10.16 2.20
CA VAL A 627 14.55 -10.08 2.90
C VAL A 627 14.98 -11.48 3.40
N ALA A 628 14.06 -12.22 4.02
CA ALA A 628 14.29 -13.57 4.50
C ALA A 628 14.52 -14.61 3.39
N SER A 629 14.16 -14.33 2.14
CA SER A 629 14.42 -15.21 0.99
C SER A 629 15.88 -15.18 0.52
N THR A 630 16.74 -14.36 1.15
CA THR A 630 18.14 -14.19 0.79
C THR A 630 19.06 -14.39 2.00
N ALA A 631 20.26 -14.94 1.76
CA ALA A 631 21.26 -15.18 2.81
C ALA A 631 21.65 -13.89 3.56
N ALA A 632 22.03 -12.84 2.83
CA ALA A 632 22.40 -11.56 3.44
C ALA A 632 21.25 -10.91 4.21
N GLY A 633 20.00 -11.04 3.72
CA GLY A 633 18.83 -10.53 4.42
C GLY A 633 18.51 -11.31 5.70
N ALA A 634 18.70 -12.64 5.71
CA ALA A 634 18.55 -13.45 6.92
C ALA A 634 19.54 -13.05 8.02
N VAL A 635 20.81 -12.81 7.65
CA VAL A 635 21.84 -12.30 8.57
C VAL A 635 21.44 -10.91 9.10
N ALA A 636 20.95 -10.01 8.24
CA ALA A 636 20.48 -8.69 8.66
C ALA A 636 19.29 -8.75 9.64
N LEU A 637 18.36 -9.69 9.43
CA LEU A 637 17.23 -9.93 10.35
C LEU A 637 17.70 -10.48 11.70
N GLN A 638 18.75 -11.30 11.71
CA GLN A 638 19.36 -11.78 12.96
C GLN A 638 20.08 -10.64 13.70
N SER A 639 20.92 -9.87 13.00
CA SER A 639 21.73 -8.81 13.61
C SER A 639 20.91 -7.62 14.12
N SER A 640 19.76 -7.33 13.48
CA SER A 640 18.84 -6.27 13.92
C SER A 640 18.08 -6.58 15.21
N GLY A 641 18.07 -7.84 15.65
CA GLY A 641 17.28 -8.31 16.79
C GLY A 641 15.84 -8.67 16.46
N PHE A 642 15.43 -8.61 15.19
CA PHE A 642 14.08 -8.99 14.75
C PHE A 642 13.75 -10.44 15.11
N ILE A 643 14.66 -11.38 14.79
CA ILE A 643 14.47 -12.81 15.10
C ILE A 643 14.35 -13.02 16.60
N ASN A 644 15.21 -12.39 17.41
CA ASN A 644 15.15 -12.52 18.86
C ASN A 644 13.80 -12.01 19.42
N ALA A 645 13.31 -10.87 18.95
CA ALA A 645 12.00 -10.35 19.35
C ALA A 645 10.84 -11.28 18.96
N LEU A 646 10.88 -11.84 17.75
CA LEU A 646 9.88 -12.82 17.28
C LEU A 646 9.88 -14.07 18.16
N LEU A 647 11.06 -14.60 18.48
CA LEU A 647 11.21 -15.80 19.31
C LEU A 647 10.80 -15.56 20.75
N THR A 648 11.12 -14.39 21.31
CA THR A 648 10.68 -13.98 22.65
C THR A 648 9.16 -13.85 22.70
N GLU A 649 8.52 -13.25 21.68
CA GLU A 649 7.05 -13.17 21.60
C GLU A 649 6.42 -14.56 21.48
N LEU A 650 6.98 -15.45 20.64
CA LEU A 650 6.53 -16.83 20.52
C LEU A 650 6.61 -17.58 21.85
N TRP A 651 7.77 -17.51 22.50
CA TRP A 651 8.01 -18.19 23.78
C TRP A 651 7.09 -17.67 24.88
N ALA A 652 6.84 -16.36 24.92
CA ALA A 652 5.87 -15.77 25.85
C ALA A 652 4.43 -16.27 25.59
N ASN A 653 4.04 -16.50 24.33
CA ASN A 653 2.71 -17.00 24.02
C ASN A 653 2.56 -18.51 24.32
N LEU A 654 3.59 -19.32 24.06
CA LEU A 654 3.61 -20.78 24.28
C LEU A 654 3.84 -21.18 25.74
N GLU A 655 4.82 -20.57 26.42
CA GLU A 655 5.36 -21.06 27.70
C GLU A 655 5.12 -20.09 28.88
N CYS A 656 5.36 -18.79 28.73
CA CYS A 656 5.48 -17.88 29.88
C CYS A 656 4.27 -16.95 30.17
N GLY A 657 3.28 -16.84 29.29
CA GLY A 657 2.26 -15.79 29.40
C GLY A 657 2.83 -14.37 29.16
N ARG A 658 1.99 -13.37 28.89
CA ARG A 658 2.45 -11.98 28.58
C ARG A 658 2.75 -11.13 29.82
N ASP A 659 2.40 -11.61 31.03
CA ASP A 659 2.54 -10.85 32.27
C ASP A 659 3.61 -11.47 33.18
N ASP A 660 4.58 -10.66 33.61
CA ASP A 660 5.61 -10.98 34.63
C ASP A 660 5.04 -11.35 36.03
N VAL A 661 3.72 -11.47 36.16
CA VAL A 661 3.08 -11.98 37.36
C VAL A 661 3.14 -13.49 37.29
N ARG A 662 4.09 -14.07 38.04
CA ARG A 662 4.24 -15.51 38.36
C ARG A 662 3.09 -16.34 37.76
N VAL A 663 3.34 -17.05 36.66
CA VAL A 663 2.38 -17.98 36.08
C VAL A 663 2.01 -19.00 37.15
N THR A 664 0.94 -18.74 37.91
CA THR A 664 0.47 -19.62 38.99
C THR A 664 -0.41 -20.74 38.43
N HIS A 665 -0.91 -20.59 37.19
CA HIS A 665 -1.74 -21.58 36.52
C HIS A 665 -1.40 -21.64 35.02
N PRO A 666 -1.18 -22.84 34.44
CA PRO A 666 -1.10 -23.01 33.00
C PRO A 666 -2.43 -22.58 32.35
N LYS A 667 -2.37 -22.00 31.14
CA LYS A 667 -3.57 -21.71 30.35
C LYS A 667 -4.28 -23.04 30.03
N SER A 668 -5.61 -23.00 29.96
CA SER A 668 -6.41 -24.16 29.51
C SER A 668 -5.92 -24.65 28.17
N THR A 669 -5.74 -25.96 28.02
CA THR A 669 -5.30 -26.64 26.80
C THR A 669 -6.23 -26.28 25.63
N PRO A 670 -5.79 -25.48 24.62
CA PRO A 670 -6.50 -25.32 23.36
C PRO A 670 -6.85 -26.65 22.70
N VAL A 671 -8.02 -26.67 22.07
CA VAL A 671 -8.55 -27.82 21.30
C VAL A 671 -7.92 -27.90 19.91
N ASP A 672 -7.40 -26.77 19.39
CA ASP A 672 -6.71 -26.70 18.09
C ASP A 672 -5.19 -26.96 18.23
N PRO A 673 -4.57 -27.67 17.28
CA PRO A 673 -3.15 -28.04 17.34
C PRO A 673 -2.17 -26.87 17.22
N ILE A 674 -2.61 -25.70 16.73
CA ILE A 674 -1.89 -24.43 16.85
C ILE A 674 -2.86 -23.41 17.42
N ASP A 675 -2.59 -22.92 18.63
CA ASP A 675 -3.41 -21.87 19.25
C ASP A 675 -3.41 -20.61 18.36
N ARG A 676 -4.59 -19.99 18.21
CA ARG A 676 -4.77 -18.72 17.50
C ARG A 676 -3.85 -17.63 18.04
N SER A 677 -3.46 -17.72 19.32
CA SER A 677 -2.49 -16.82 19.94
C SER A 677 -1.07 -16.94 19.34
N CYS A 678 -0.68 -18.14 18.90
CA CYS A 678 0.64 -18.44 18.34
C CYS A 678 0.67 -18.45 16.81
N GLN A 679 -0.50 -18.51 16.15
CA GLN A 679 -0.62 -18.55 14.69
C GLN A 679 0.18 -17.45 14.00
N LYS A 680 0.12 -16.19 14.48
CA LYS A 680 0.90 -15.09 13.88
C LYS A 680 2.41 -15.34 13.94
N SER A 681 2.92 -15.80 15.07
CA SER A 681 4.34 -16.10 15.26
C SER A 681 4.77 -17.34 14.46
N PHE A 682 3.89 -18.35 14.36
CA PHE A 682 4.09 -19.53 13.53
C PHE A 682 4.26 -19.14 12.06
N LEU A 683 3.30 -18.39 11.50
CA LEU A 683 3.33 -17.92 10.12
C LEU A 683 4.55 -17.02 9.84
N ALA A 684 4.93 -16.16 10.80
CA ALA A 684 6.15 -15.35 10.69
C ALA A 684 7.43 -16.21 10.64
N LEU A 685 7.51 -17.31 11.41
CA LEU A 685 8.63 -18.26 11.33
C LEU A 685 8.64 -19.03 10.01
N VAL A 686 7.49 -19.50 9.54
CA VAL A 686 7.37 -20.17 8.22
C VAL A 686 7.86 -19.26 7.10
N ASN A 687 7.53 -17.97 7.16
CA ASN A 687 7.98 -16.98 6.20
C ASN A 687 9.47 -16.64 6.33
N LEU A 688 10.04 -16.68 7.54
CA LEU A 688 11.45 -16.43 7.81
C LEU A 688 12.35 -17.57 7.32
N LEU A 689 11.92 -18.82 7.49
CA LEU A 689 12.74 -20.02 7.31
C LEU A 689 12.72 -20.52 5.85
N SER A 690 13.15 -19.68 4.92
CA SER A 690 13.54 -20.12 3.57
C SER A 690 14.87 -20.89 3.62
N TYR A 691 15.18 -21.75 2.64
CA TYR A 691 16.45 -22.49 2.64
C TYR A 691 17.71 -21.59 2.80
N PRO A 692 17.87 -20.48 2.04
CA PRO A 692 18.99 -19.56 2.26
C PRO A 692 19.07 -19.03 3.69
N ALA A 693 17.93 -18.71 4.31
CA ALA A 693 17.90 -18.26 5.70
C ALA A 693 18.24 -19.38 6.68
N VAL A 694 17.68 -20.58 6.49
CA VAL A 694 17.97 -21.73 7.35
C VAL A 694 19.45 -22.07 7.31
N TYR A 695 20.06 -22.10 6.11
CA TYR A 695 21.48 -22.40 5.97
C TYR A 695 22.37 -21.36 6.67
N GLU A 696 22.07 -20.05 6.56
CA GLU A 696 22.85 -19.02 7.27
C GLU A 696 22.63 -19.05 8.79
N LEU A 697 21.42 -19.36 9.26
CA LEU A 697 21.08 -19.29 10.68
C LEU A 697 21.47 -20.54 11.47
N VAL A 698 21.46 -21.71 10.82
CA VAL A 698 21.58 -23.04 11.45
C VAL A 698 22.75 -23.87 10.86
N GLY A 699 23.15 -23.58 9.62
CA GLY A 699 24.17 -24.35 8.91
C GLY A 699 25.49 -24.42 9.68
N ASN A 700 26.06 -25.63 9.75
CA ASN A 700 27.31 -25.94 10.44
C ASN A 700 27.31 -25.67 11.97
N GLN A 701 26.15 -25.43 12.59
CA GLN A 701 26.03 -25.28 14.06
C GLN A 701 25.57 -26.59 14.71
N GLY A 702 26.21 -26.97 15.82
CA GLY A 702 25.74 -28.06 16.69
C GLY A 702 24.55 -27.63 17.55
N LEU A 703 23.78 -28.61 18.04
CA LEU A 703 22.72 -28.33 19.02
C LEU A 703 23.33 -27.86 20.35
N PRO A 704 22.70 -26.89 21.04
CA PRO A 704 23.11 -26.47 22.37
C PRO A 704 23.14 -27.59 23.42
N ASP A 705 22.19 -28.54 23.37
CA ASP A 705 22.12 -29.76 24.20
C ASP A 705 22.64 -29.59 25.65
N LYS A 706 22.02 -28.68 26.41
CA LYS A 706 22.47 -28.37 27.77
C LYS A 706 22.06 -29.46 28.77
N GLU A 707 22.90 -29.71 29.77
CA GLU A 707 22.61 -30.65 30.86
C GLU A 707 21.41 -30.21 31.72
N GLU A 708 21.24 -28.90 31.92
CA GLU A 708 20.10 -28.30 32.62
C GLU A 708 19.67 -26.99 31.94
N TYR A 709 18.35 -26.75 31.87
CA TYR A 709 17.76 -25.52 31.35
C TYR A 709 17.05 -24.76 32.48
N SER A 710 17.31 -23.46 32.58
CA SER A 710 16.60 -22.61 33.55
C SER A 710 15.18 -22.31 33.07
N LEU A 711 14.20 -22.33 33.99
CA LEU A 711 12.80 -21.96 33.68
C LEU A 711 12.64 -20.50 33.21
N ARG A 712 13.65 -19.65 33.44
CA ARG A 712 13.68 -18.25 32.96
C ARG A 712 14.42 -18.07 31.64
N GLU A 713 15.00 -19.14 31.11
CA GLU A 713 15.77 -19.09 29.88
C GLU A 713 14.84 -19.06 28.67
N VAL A 714 14.94 -18.00 27.88
CA VAL A 714 14.14 -17.79 26.67
C VAL A 714 15.02 -18.04 25.44
N PRO A 715 14.55 -18.80 24.43
CA PRO A 715 15.22 -18.95 23.14
C PRO A 715 15.47 -17.61 22.46
N THR A 716 16.69 -17.38 22.00
CA THR A 716 17.09 -16.13 21.33
C THR A 716 17.44 -16.33 19.86
N ARG A 717 17.73 -17.58 19.47
CA ARG A 717 18.13 -17.97 18.11
C ARG A 717 17.24 -19.10 17.59
N VAL A 718 17.18 -19.24 16.26
CA VAL A 718 16.41 -20.32 15.61
C VAL A 718 16.90 -21.71 16.05
N ILE A 719 18.21 -21.88 16.23
CA ILE A 719 18.77 -23.15 16.74
C ILE A 719 18.22 -23.52 18.12
N ASP A 720 17.96 -22.55 19.00
CA ASP A 720 17.40 -22.78 20.34
C ASP A 720 15.95 -23.32 20.24
N ILE A 721 15.20 -22.95 19.20
CA ILE A 721 13.86 -23.47 18.92
C ILE A 721 13.93 -24.89 18.38
N ILE A 722 14.87 -25.17 17.47
CA ILE A 722 15.10 -26.55 16.98
C ILE A 722 15.45 -27.45 18.16
N ASP A 723 16.34 -27.00 19.05
CA ASP A 723 16.79 -27.74 20.23
C ASP A 723 15.67 -27.99 21.26
N ARG A 724 14.84 -26.97 21.55
CA ARG A 724 13.88 -27.03 22.66
C ARG A 724 12.44 -27.33 22.27
N LEU A 725 12.06 -27.22 20.99
CA LEU A 725 10.69 -27.53 20.52
C LEU A 725 10.65 -28.73 19.56
N ILE A 726 11.69 -28.94 18.75
CA ILE A 726 11.70 -29.98 17.71
C ILE A 726 12.45 -31.23 18.18
N ILE A 727 13.70 -31.09 18.62
CA ILE A 727 14.60 -32.20 18.98
C ILE A 727 14.59 -32.42 20.50
N LEU A 728 13.48 -32.97 20.99
CA LEU A 728 13.27 -33.28 22.42
C LEU A 728 13.75 -34.69 22.77
N ASN A 729 15.07 -34.90 22.72
CA ASN A 729 15.72 -36.20 22.93
C ASN A 729 16.31 -36.41 24.34
N SER A 730 16.11 -35.47 25.27
CA SER A 730 16.63 -35.58 26.64
C SER A 730 15.59 -35.18 27.67
N GLU A 731 15.66 -35.82 28.84
CA GLU A 731 14.74 -35.53 29.94
C GLU A 731 14.88 -34.08 30.44
N ALA A 732 16.09 -33.51 30.37
CA ALA A 732 16.35 -32.12 30.72
C ALA A 732 15.56 -31.15 29.83
N LYS A 733 15.48 -31.41 28.52
CA LYS A 733 14.71 -30.58 27.58
C LYS A 733 13.21 -30.70 27.83
N ILE A 734 12.72 -31.93 28.01
CA ILE A 734 11.30 -32.21 28.29
C ILE A 734 10.85 -31.50 29.58
N ARG A 735 11.63 -31.64 30.67
CA ARG A 735 11.35 -30.98 31.95
C ARG A 735 11.48 -29.45 31.91
N SER A 736 12.09 -28.89 30.86
CA SER A 736 12.24 -27.44 30.70
C SER A 736 10.97 -26.74 30.17
N LEU A 737 10.00 -27.50 29.67
CA LEU A 737 8.76 -26.99 29.08
C LEU A 737 7.60 -27.10 30.08
N PHE A 738 6.82 -26.04 30.22
CA PHE A 738 5.60 -26.04 31.02
C PHE A 738 4.46 -26.77 30.29
N ASN A 739 4.37 -26.61 28.96
CA ASN A 739 3.34 -27.23 28.12
C ASN A 739 3.98 -28.17 27.08
N TYR A 740 4.63 -29.25 27.53
CA TYR A 740 5.36 -30.19 26.67
C TYR A 740 4.60 -30.58 25.39
N GLU A 741 3.36 -31.05 25.53
CA GLU A 741 2.57 -31.53 24.39
C GLU A 741 2.35 -30.44 23.34
N GLN A 742 1.95 -29.23 23.75
CA GLN A 742 1.67 -28.15 22.81
C GLN A 742 2.92 -27.61 22.14
N SER A 743 3.97 -27.42 22.94
CA SER A 743 5.25 -26.89 22.47
C SER A 743 5.93 -27.87 21.51
N HIS A 744 5.81 -29.17 21.77
CA HIS A 744 6.32 -30.19 20.85
C HIS A 744 5.44 -30.35 19.61
N ILE A 745 4.10 -30.32 19.70
CA ILE A 745 3.21 -30.28 18.53
C ILE A 745 3.55 -29.08 17.64
N PHE A 746 3.73 -27.90 18.24
CA PHE A 746 4.16 -26.70 17.51
C PHE A 746 5.48 -26.93 16.77
N GLY A 747 6.47 -27.52 17.47
CA GLY A 747 7.76 -27.88 16.88
C GLY A 747 7.62 -28.84 15.70
N LEU A 748 6.85 -29.92 15.84
CA LEU A 748 6.62 -30.92 14.79
C LEU A 748 5.88 -30.32 13.57
N ARG A 749 4.90 -29.44 13.81
CA ARG A 749 4.23 -28.67 12.74
C ARG A 749 5.19 -27.78 11.98
N LEU A 750 6.04 -27.04 12.71
CA LEU A 750 7.04 -26.18 12.09
C LEU A 750 8.04 -27.02 11.28
N LEU A 751 8.50 -28.14 11.83
CA LEU A 751 9.38 -29.08 11.15
C LEU A 751 8.74 -29.60 9.85
N SER A 752 7.47 -30.02 9.89
CA SER A 752 6.75 -30.49 8.70
C SER A 752 6.78 -29.46 7.56
N VAL A 753 6.46 -28.20 7.86
CA VAL A 753 6.42 -27.12 6.87
C VAL A 753 7.82 -26.79 6.35
N VAL A 754 8.80 -26.69 7.25
CA VAL A 754 10.19 -26.35 6.91
C VAL A 754 10.84 -27.46 6.07
N CYS A 755 10.54 -28.72 6.34
CA CYS A 755 10.99 -29.88 5.55
C CYS A 755 10.30 -30.02 4.18
N CYS A 756 9.33 -29.16 3.83
CA CYS A 756 8.78 -29.13 2.48
C CYS A 756 9.80 -28.59 1.46
N ASP A 757 10.77 -27.80 1.93
CA ASP A 757 11.99 -27.50 1.17
C ASP A 757 12.97 -28.68 1.34
N LEU A 758 13.26 -29.35 0.22
CA LEU A 758 14.06 -30.57 0.26
C LEU A 758 15.51 -30.30 0.67
N ASP A 759 16.09 -29.15 0.32
CA ASP A 759 17.46 -28.83 0.72
C ASP A 759 17.52 -28.56 2.23
N THR A 760 16.48 -27.94 2.81
CA THR A 760 16.37 -27.80 4.27
C THR A 760 16.19 -29.16 4.96
N LEU A 761 15.35 -30.04 4.41
CA LEU A 761 15.20 -31.39 4.93
C LEU A 761 16.54 -32.14 4.97
N LEU A 762 17.28 -32.13 3.84
CA LEU A 762 18.58 -32.81 3.77
C LEU A 762 19.61 -32.20 4.72
N LEU A 763 19.58 -30.87 4.93
CA LEU A 763 20.46 -30.19 5.89
C LEU A 763 20.19 -30.64 7.33
N LEU A 764 18.92 -30.62 7.75
CA LEU A 764 18.53 -31.02 9.10
C LEU A 764 18.81 -32.50 9.35
N GLU A 765 18.58 -33.35 8.36
CA GLU A 765 18.90 -34.78 8.44
C GLU A 765 20.41 -35.01 8.54
N ALA A 766 21.22 -34.29 7.74
CA ALA A 766 22.67 -34.41 7.74
C ALA A 766 23.32 -33.93 9.05
N GLN A 767 22.79 -32.89 9.68
CA GLN A 767 23.36 -32.31 10.89
C GLN A 767 22.84 -32.96 12.18
N TYR A 768 21.56 -33.33 12.22
CA TYR A 768 20.88 -33.69 13.47
C TYR A 768 20.19 -35.05 13.46
N GLN A 769 20.21 -35.79 12.33
CA GLN A 769 19.58 -37.12 12.21
C GLN A 769 18.11 -37.11 12.70
N VAL A 770 17.35 -36.12 12.24
CA VAL A 770 15.98 -35.87 12.70
C VAL A 770 15.09 -37.10 12.52
N SER A 771 15.26 -37.85 11.41
CA SER A 771 14.47 -39.06 11.18
C SER A 771 14.72 -40.15 12.22
N GLU A 772 15.98 -40.39 12.60
CA GLU A 772 16.36 -41.37 13.62
C GLU A 772 15.82 -40.99 15.00
N MET A 773 15.92 -39.71 15.35
CA MET A 773 15.37 -39.19 16.61
C MET A 773 13.84 -39.38 16.70
N LEU A 774 13.10 -39.05 15.63
CA LEU A 774 11.66 -39.24 15.61
C LEU A 774 11.25 -40.73 15.63
N LEU A 775 12.02 -41.61 14.97
CA LEU A 775 11.78 -43.06 15.01
C LEU A 775 11.99 -43.63 16.42
N ASN A 776 13.05 -43.21 17.10
CA ASN A 776 13.31 -43.62 18.49
C ASN A 776 12.19 -43.14 19.42
N ALA A 777 11.76 -41.89 19.30
CA ALA A 777 10.64 -41.36 20.08
C ALA A 777 9.30 -42.09 19.75
N GLN A 778 9.14 -42.59 18.53
CA GLN A 778 7.98 -43.41 18.15
C GLN A 778 8.08 -44.83 18.73
N GLU A 779 9.28 -45.39 18.84
CA GLU A 779 9.51 -46.69 19.48
C GLU A 779 9.24 -46.65 21.00
N GLU A 780 9.61 -45.55 21.66
CA GLU A 780 9.31 -45.31 23.07
C GLU A 780 7.79 -45.24 23.35
N ASN A 781 6.97 -44.92 22.34
CA ASN A 781 5.51 -44.86 22.41
C ASN A 781 4.82 -46.22 22.09
N THR A 782 5.44 -47.34 22.44
CA THR A 782 4.87 -48.70 22.24
C THR A 782 4.45 -49.34 23.57
N LEU A 783 3.37 -50.11 23.53
CA LEU A 783 2.94 -50.93 24.67
C LEU A 783 3.75 -52.24 24.71
N GLU A 784 4.27 -52.61 25.87
CA GLU A 784 4.93 -53.91 26.09
C GLU A 784 3.87 -55.03 26.17
N THR A 785 3.36 -55.49 25.02
CA THR A 785 2.52 -56.69 24.92
C THR A 785 3.35 -57.90 24.47
N SER A 786 3.10 -59.06 25.09
CA SER A 786 3.89 -60.29 24.94
C SER A 786 3.74 -61.02 23.59
N ASP A 787 3.07 -60.43 22.61
CA ASP A 787 2.84 -61.01 21.28
C ASP A 787 3.47 -60.14 20.18
N SER A 788 3.81 -60.77 19.06
CA SER A 788 4.56 -60.20 17.92
C SER A 788 3.92 -59.00 17.20
N HIS A 789 2.88 -58.39 17.75
CA HIS A 789 2.23 -57.18 17.25
C HIS A 789 2.58 -56.01 18.18
N ARG A 790 3.32 -55.01 17.64
CA ARG A 790 3.63 -53.76 18.33
C ARG A 790 2.39 -52.87 18.31
N ASP A 791 1.76 -52.68 19.45
CA ASP A 791 0.64 -51.74 19.61
C ASP A 791 1.19 -50.36 20.01
N PHE A 792 0.97 -49.36 19.15
CA PHE A 792 1.38 -47.98 19.40
C PHE A 792 0.35 -47.23 20.23
N ILE A 793 0.81 -46.36 21.13
CA ILE A 793 -0.06 -45.40 21.83
C ILE A 793 -0.48 -44.32 20.83
N ILE A 794 -1.78 -44.17 20.60
CA ILE A 794 -2.36 -43.19 19.68
C ILE A 794 -2.78 -41.95 20.47
N ASP A 795 -2.08 -40.86 20.22
CA ASP A 795 -2.32 -39.53 20.76
C ASP A 795 -2.00 -38.46 19.68
N SER A 796 -2.23 -37.18 20.00
CA SER A 796 -1.95 -36.10 19.04
C SER A 796 -0.47 -36.02 18.63
N LEU A 797 0.47 -36.35 19.53
CA LEU A 797 1.90 -36.27 19.26
C LEU A 797 2.39 -37.38 18.33
N SER A 798 1.98 -38.61 18.58
CA SER A 798 2.28 -39.80 17.76
C SER A 798 1.67 -39.69 16.36
N VAL A 799 0.46 -39.13 16.23
CA VAL A 799 -0.15 -38.83 14.91
C VAL A 799 0.66 -37.78 14.15
N GLU A 800 1.04 -36.68 14.80
CA GLU A 800 1.87 -35.64 14.19
C GLU A 800 3.25 -36.17 13.80
N ARG A 801 3.87 -36.94 14.69
CA ARG A 801 5.17 -37.57 14.45
C ARG A 801 5.10 -38.53 13.27
N ASN A 802 4.07 -39.37 13.20
CA ASN A 802 3.84 -40.26 12.06
C ASN A 802 3.69 -39.48 10.75
N HIS A 803 2.94 -38.38 10.75
CA HIS A 803 2.82 -37.52 9.56
C HIS A 803 4.17 -36.95 9.11
N VAL A 804 4.97 -36.44 10.03
CA VAL A 804 6.32 -35.93 9.72
C VAL A 804 7.22 -37.04 9.20
N LEU A 805 7.26 -38.21 9.86
CA LEU A 805 8.07 -39.36 9.47
C LEU A 805 7.73 -39.85 8.04
N VAL A 806 6.45 -39.91 7.68
CA VAL A 806 6.04 -40.25 6.29
C VAL A 806 6.51 -39.17 5.31
N ARG A 807 6.30 -37.89 5.64
CA ARG A 807 6.65 -36.76 4.77
C ARG A 807 8.15 -36.66 4.47
N ILE A 808 9.01 -36.83 5.48
CA ILE A 808 10.46 -36.71 5.32
C ILE A 808 11.07 -37.89 4.54
N ASN A 809 10.40 -39.05 4.56
CA ASN A 809 10.94 -40.27 3.98
C ASN A 809 10.42 -40.57 2.56
N LEU A 810 9.18 -40.19 2.26
CA LEU A 810 8.53 -40.40 0.96
C LEU A 810 8.54 -39.12 0.11
N ILE A 811 8.90 -39.27 -1.15
CA ILE A 811 8.78 -38.23 -2.19
C ILE A 811 7.79 -38.69 -3.24
N GLY A 812 6.97 -37.76 -3.71
CA GLY A 812 6.09 -37.99 -4.84
C GLY A 812 5.03 -36.91 -4.98
N GLY A 813 4.47 -36.81 -6.17
CA GLY A 813 3.31 -35.98 -6.47
C GLY A 813 2.01 -36.51 -5.86
N PRO A 814 0.87 -35.84 -6.13
CA PRO A 814 -0.43 -36.16 -5.55
C PRO A 814 -0.90 -37.60 -5.85
N MET A 815 -0.52 -38.18 -6.99
CA MET A 815 -0.92 -39.53 -7.37
C MET A 815 0.10 -40.60 -6.95
N GLU A 816 1.23 -40.19 -6.36
CA GLU A 816 2.37 -41.06 -6.05
C GLU A 816 2.52 -41.31 -4.55
N ARG A 817 2.25 -40.29 -3.72
CA ARG A 817 2.43 -40.31 -2.27
C ARG A 817 1.14 -39.94 -1.55
N ILE A 818 0.78 -40.70 -0.52
CA ILE A 818 -0.35 -40.40 0.35
C ILE A 818 0.18 -40.05 1.74
N LEU A 819 -0.08 -38.83 2.20
CA LEU A 819 0.27 -38.41 3.55
C LEU A 819 -0.86 -38.73 4.52
N PRO A 820 -0.55 -39.29 5.71
CA PRO A 820 -1.59 -39.57 6.68
C PRO A 820 -2.28 -38.29 7.18
N PRO A 821 -3.57 -38.37 7.56
CA PRO A 821 -4.27 -37.27 8.19
C PRO A 821 -3.67 -36.95 9.57
N ARG A 822 -3.96 -35.73 10.01
CA ARG A 822 -3.47 -35.12 11.26
C ARG A 822 -4.53 -35.07 12.36
N ILE A 823 -5.71 -35.61 12.08
CA ILE A 823 -6.91 -35.51 12.91
C ILE A 823 -7.33 -36.92 13.32
N LEU A 824 -7.65 -37.08 14.60
CA LEU A 824 -8.23 -38.31 15.14
C LEU A 824 -9.72 -38.39 14.79
N GLU A 825 -10.15 -39.55 14.29
CA GLU A 825 -11.55 -39.83 13.99
C GLU A 825 -12.32 -40.27 15.25
N LYS A 826 -13.65 -40.11 15.23
CA LYS A 826 -14.51 -40.61 16.31
C LYS A 826 -14.93 -42.05 15.98
N GLY A 827 -14.47 -43.02 16.75
CA GLY A 827 -14.83 -44.43 16.56
C GLY A 827 -13.97 -45.39 17.39
N ASP A 828 -14.15 -46.69 17.16
CA ASP A 828 -13.39 -47.76 17.83
C ASP A 828 -11.93 -47.85 17.34
N ASP A 829 -11.67 -47.39 16.11
CA ASP A 829 -10.33 -47.17 15.55
C ASP A 829 -10.16 -45.68 15.23
N PRO A 830 -9.62 -44.88 16.17
CA PRO A 830 -9.53 -43.43 16.00
C PRO A 830 -8.48 -43.00 14.95
N TYR A 831 -7.64 -43.94 14.48
CA TYR A 831 -6.59 -43.64 13.50
C TYR A 831 -6.25 -44.88 12.65
N PRO A 832 -6.95 -45.10 11.51
CA PRO A 832 -6.82 -46.31 10.70
C PRO A 832 -5.55 -46.37 9.82
N TRP A 833 -4.51 -45.63 10.19
CA TRP A 833 -3.25 -45.52 9.45
C TRP A 833 -2.11 -46.18 10.25
N PRO A 834 -1.40 -47.15 9.68
CA PRO A 834 -0.39 -47.92 10.42
C PRO A 834 0.81 -47.03 10.78
N MET A 835 1.10 -46.93 12.07
CA MET A 835 2.30 -46.27 12.58
C MET A 835 3.53 -47.18 12.44
N PHE A 836 4.72 -46.59 12.41
CA PHE A 836 5.98 -47.32 12.30
C PHE A 836 7.10 -46.64 13.11
N SER A 837 8.02 -47.45 13.64
CA SER A 837 9.21 -46.97 14.36
C SER A 837 10.53 -47.44 13.72
N SER A 838 10.46 -48.15 12.58
CA SER A 838 11.62 -48.55 11.79
C SER A 838 11.24 -48.69 10.31
N TYR A 839 12.24 -48.60 9.43
CA TYR A 839 12.05 -48.80 7.99
C TYR A 839 12.08 -50.31 7.64
N PRO A 840 11.36 -50.77 6.60
CA PRO A 840 10.66 -50.01 5.56
C PRO A 840 9.29 -49.46 5.98
N LEU A 841 8.86 -48.42 5.28
CA LEU A 841 7.61 -47.71 5.55
C LEU A 841 6.39 -48.53 5.07
N PRO A 842 5.22 -48.46 5.75
CA PRO A 842 4.04 -49.23 5.34
C PRO A 842 3.54 -48.90 3.92
N ASN A 843 3.16 -49.93 3.15
CA ASN A 843 2.78 -49.78 1.75
C ASN A 843 1.53 -48.90 1.52
N CYS A 844 0.66 -48.71 2.52
CA CYS A 844 -0.55 -47.89 2.38
C CYS A 844 -0.27 -46.39 2.12
N TYR A 845 0.95 -45.93 2.40
CA TYR A 845 1.38 -44.56 2.13
C TYR A 845 1.93 -44.39 0.69
N LEU A 846 2.14 -45.50 -0.01
CA LEU A 846 2.49 -45.55 -1.43
C LEU A 846 1.23 -45.75 -2.25
N SER A 847 1.09 -44.98 -3.33
CA SER A 847 -0.03 -45.18 -4.26
C SER A 847 0.25 -46.35 -5.20
N ASP A 848 -0.64 -47.35 -5.21
CA ASP A 848 -0.58 -48.53 -6.09
C ASP A 848 -0.64 -48.19 -7.60
N GLY A 849 -0.97 -46.95 -7.96
CA GLY A 849 -1.18 -46.49 -9.34
C GLY A 849 0.09 -46.41 -10.21
N VAL A 850 1.27 -46.26 -9.61
CA VAL A 850 2.54 -46.04 -10.32
C VAL A 850 3.02 -47.28 -11.08
N THR A 851 2.70 -48.49 -10.58
CA THR A 851 3.19 -49.75 -11.14
C THR A 851 2.41 -50.25 -12.37
N ARG A 852 1.21 -49.70 -12.67
CA ARG A 852 0.33 -50.27 -13.70
C ARG A 852 0.53 -49.74 -15.13
N ASN A 853 1.24 -48.63 -15.33
CA ASN A 853 1.23 -47.92 -16.61
C ASN A 853 2.50 -48.07 -17.49
N ALA A 854 3.61 -48.63 -16.98
CA ALA A 854 4.88 -48.57 -17.69
C ALA A 854 5.13 -49.69 -18.74
N ASP A 855 4.64 -50.92 -18.54
CA ASP A 855 5.35 -52.07 -19.15
C ASP A 855 4.80 -52.68 -20.46
N LEU A 856 3.70 -52.21 -21.09
CA LEU A 856 3.12 -53.01 -22.19
C LEU A 856 2.69 -52.29 -23.50
N LYS A 857 2.94 -50.99 -23.69
CA LYS A 857 2.50 -50.29 -24.94
C LYS A 857 3.48 -49.33 -25.64
N GLN A 858 4.65 -49.00 -25.08
CA GLN A 858 5.48 -47.89 -25.59
C GLN A 858 6.27 -48.16 -26.90
N ASP A 859 6.69 -49.40 -27.18
CA ASP A 859 7.61 -49.68 -28.31
C ASP A 859 7.03 -49.40 -29.71
N ASN A 860 5.70 -49.50 -29.89
CA ASN A 860 5.06 -49.28 -31.19
C ASN A 860 4.78 -47.80 -31.51
N ASP A 861 4.84 -46.91 -30.53
CA ASP A 861 4.57 -45.48 -30.68
C ASP A 861 5.85 -44.63 -30.76
N LEU A 862 6.97 -45.10 -30.20
CA LEU A 862 8.30 -44.47 -30.34
C LEU A 862 8.73 -44.34 -31.82
N GLY A 863 8.58 -45.43 -32.59
CA GLY A 863 8.86 -45.43 -34.02
C GLY A 863 7.96 -44.46 -34.81
N LYS A 864 6.70 -44.28 -34.39
CA LYS A 864 5.79 -43.29 -35.00
C LYS A 864 6.17 -41.86 -34.63
N LEU A 865 6.56 -41.58 -33.39
CA LEU A 865 7.00 -40.25 -32.96
C LEU A 865 8.23 -39.78 -33.74
N LEU A 866 9.26 -40.62 -33.82
CA LEU A 866 10.49 -40.31 -34.55
C LEU A 866 10.24 -40.07 -36.04
N LEU A 867 9.23 -40.73 -36.63
CA LEU A 867 8.78 -40.48 -38.00
C LEU A 867 8.04 -39.13 -38.18
N HIS A 868 7.41 -38.57 -37.14
CA HIS A 868 6.79 -37.24 -37.18
C HIS A 868 7.83 -36.10 -37.10
N PHE A 869 8.99 -36.34 -36.47
CA PHE A 869 10.12 -35.42 -36.41
C PHE A 869 11.08 -35.58 -37.62
N LYS A 870 10.53 -35.62 -38.84
CA LYS A 870 11.31 -35.79 -40.09
C LYS A 870 12.55 -34.88 -40.12
N MET A 871 13.69 -35.49 -40.45
CA MET A 871 14.97 -34.81 -40.66
C MET A 871 14.89 -33.90 -41.88
N SER A 872 15.08 -32.60 -41.67
CA SER A 872 15.36 -31.62 -42.73
C SER A 872 16.88 -31.45 -42.80
N ASP A 873 17.45 -31.27 -44.00
CA ASP A 873 18.89 -31.04 -44.19
C ASP A 873 19.38 -29.71 -43.57
N LYS A 874 18.46 -28.83 -43.16
CA LYS A 874 18.78 -27.57 -42.46
C LYS A 874 18.47 -27.68 -40.96
N GLN A 875 19.50 -27.52 -40.13
CA GLN A 875 19.42 -27.63 -38.66
C GLN A 875 18.42 -26.64 -38.02
N THR A 876 18.33 -25.40 -38.52
CA THR A 876 17.41 -24.37 -38.01
C THR A 876 15.94 -24.67 -38.31
N GLU A 877 15.64 -25.21 -39.49
CA GLU A 877 14.29 -25.64 -39.89
C GLU A 877 13.84 -26.86 -39.09
N TRP A 878 14.78 -27.74 -38.73
CA TRP A 878 14.51 -28.87 -37.86
C TRP A 878 14.15 -28.45 -36.42
N ILE A 879 14.91 -27.52 -35.80
CA ILE A 879 14.63 -27.02 -34.45
C ILE A 879 13.22 -26.42 -34.36
N GLU A 880 12.85 -25.58 -35.34
CA GLU A 880 11.53 -24.95 -35.37
C GLU A 880 10.40 -25.95 -35.64
N ASN A 881 10.63 -26.93 -36.53
CA ASN A 881 9.68 -28.03 -36.72
C ASN A 881 9.52 -28.87 -35.45
N CYS A 882 10.61 -29.16 -34.73
CA CYS A 882 10.58 -29.88 -33.46
C CYS A 882 9.75 -29.15 -32.41
N ARG A 883 9.95 -27.84 -32.23
CA ARG A 883 9.12 -27.01 -31.34
C ARG A 883 7.64 -27.10 -31.70
N ARG A 884 7.30 -26.95 -32.98
CA ARG A 884 5.92 -27.00 -33.46
C ARG A 884 5.27 -28.38 -33.25
N GLN A 885 6.00 -29.47 -33.49
CA GLN A 885 5.50 -30.82 -33.28
C GLN A 885 5.36 -31.14 -31.79
N PHE A 886 6.29 -30.67 -30.95
CA PHE A 886 6.20 -30.76 -29.49
C PHE A 886 4.91 -30.09 -28.99
N CYS A 887 4.65 -28.83 -29.37
CA CYS A 887 3.42 -28.12 -28.97
C CYS A 887 2.15 -28.85 -29.42
N LYS A 888 2.13 -29.37 -30.66
CA LYS A 888 0.98 -30.15 -31.16
C LYS A 888 0.75 -31.42 -30.36
N MET A 889 1.82 -32.12 -30.00
CA MET A 889 1.73 -33.37 -29.26
C MET A 889 1.29 -33.13 -27.81
N MET A 890 1.83 -32.09 -27.15
CA MET A 890 1.41 -31.68 -25.81
C MET A 890 -0.09 -31.35 -25.74
N LYS A 891 -0.66 -30.75 -26.80
CA LYS A 891 -2.10 -30.46 -26.89
C LYS A 891 -2.96 -31.69 -27.21
N ALA A 892 -2.46 -32.63 -28.01
CA ALA A 892 -3.27 -33.76 -28.50
C ALA A 892 -3.18 -35.01 -27.61
N LYS A 893 -1.96 -35.40 -27.22
CA LYS A 893 -1.65 -36.63 -26.47
C LYS A 893 -0.35 -36.46 -25.66
N PRO A 894 -0.40 -35.79 -24.49
CA PRO A 894 0.79 -35.51 -23.68
C PRO A 894 1.44 -36.78 -23.10
N ASP A 895 0.68 -37.83 -22.81
CA ASP A 895 1.18 -39.08 -22.20
C ASP A 895 2.22 -39.81 -23.07
N ILE A 896 2.21 -39.54 -24.38
CA ILE A 896 3.14 -40.12 -25.34
C ILE A 896 4.56 -39.54 -25.18
N ILE A 897 4.69 -38.31 -24.65
CA ILE A 897 5.97 -37.67 -24.35
C ILE A 897 6.44 -38.15 -22.97
N SER A 898 6.81 -39.42 -22.88
CA SER A 898 7.30 -40.04 -21.66
C SER A 898 8.36 -41.11 -21.96
N GLY A 899 9.15 -41.46 -20.94
CA GLY A 899 10.15 -42.53 -21.01
C GLY A 899 11.22 -42.32 -22.08
N GLY A 900 11.60 -43.41 -22.77
CA GLY A 900 12.70 -43.39 -23.75
C GLY A 900 12.50 -42.44 -24.94
N ALA A 901 11.26 -42.12 -25.31
CA ALA A 901 10.97 -41.16 -26.38
C ALA A 901 11.43 -39.74 -26.03
N LEU A 902 11.21 -39.33 -24.77
CA LEU A 902 11.63 -38.03 -24.28
C LEU A 902 13.16 -37.93 -24.21
N VAL A 903 13.84 -39.01 -23.79
CA VAL A 903 15.31 -39.10 -23.74
C VAL A 903 15.94 -38.79 -25.09
N GLU A 904 15.52 -39.51 -26.14
CA GLU A 904 16.08 -39.30 -27.48
C GLU A 904 15.79 -37.89 -28.02
N LEU A 905 14.60 -37.37 -27.75
CA LEU A 905 14.21 -36.04 -28.22
C LEU A 905 15.04 -34.94 -27.54
N LEU A 906 15.23 -35.03 -26.22
CA LEU A 906 16.04 -34.08 -25.46
C LEU A 906 17.52 -34.14 -25.88
N GLU A 907 18.10 -35.34 -26.00
CA GLU A 907 19.50 -35.49 -26.42
C GLU A 907 19.73 -34.90 -27.81
N LYS A 908 18.89 -35.24 -28.79
CA LYS A 908 18.99 -34.71 -30.16
C LYS A 908 18.77 -33.20 -30.18
N PHE A 909 17.77 -32.68 -29.47
CA PHE A 909 17.44 -31.26 -29.51
C PHE A 909 18.55 -30.39 -28.92
N VAL A 910 19.08 -30.77 -27.75
CA VAL A 910 20.17 -30.04 -27.10
C VAL A 910 21.46 -30.14 -27.91
N LEU A 911 21.74 -31.28 -28.54
CA LEU A 911 22.88 -31.43 -29.47
C LEU A 911 22.79 -30.39 -30.61
N HIS A 912 21.68 -30.34 -31.34
CA HIS A 912 21.49 -29.40 -32.47
C HIS A 912 21.56 -27.93 -32.03
N LEU A 913 21.01 -27.59 -30.85
CA LEU A 913 21.13 -26.23 -30.30
C LEU A 913 22.58 -25.88 -29.95
N SER A 914 23.33 -26.83 -29.38
CA SER A 914 24.72 -26.61 -29.01
C SER A 914 25.65 -26.50 -30.23
N GLU A 915 25.30 -27.10 -31.37
CA GLU A 915 26.06 -26.97 -32.62
C GLU A 915 25.84 -25.61 -33.30
N SER A 916 24.68 -24.99 -33.07
CA SER A 916 24.35 -23.67 -33.62
C SER A 916 25.01 -22.53 -32.81
N PRO A 917 25.92 -21.74 -33.40
CA PRO A 917 26.59 -20.65 -32.68
C PRO A 917 25.63 -19.54 -32.23
N SER A 918 24.52 -19.32 -32.95
CA SER A 918 23.55 -18.27 -32.62
C SER A 918 22.70 -18.59 -31.39
N GLU A 919 22.55 -19.88 -31.05
CA GLU A 919 21.77 -20.36 -29.90
C GLU A 919 22.64 -20.54 -28.65
N CYS A 920 23.96 -20.51 -28.79
CA CYS A 920 24.90 -20.68 -27.68
C CYS A 920 25.10 -19.36 -26.92
N TYR A 921 24.62 -19.30 -25.69
CA TYR A 921 24.76 -18.14 -24.82
C TYR A 921 26.08 -18.15 -24.02
N PHE A 922 26.56 -19.32 -23.62
CA PHE A 922 27.80 -19.51 -22.87
C PHE A 922 28.91 -20.14 -23.73
N PRO A 923 30.18 -19.81 -23.46
CA PRO A 923 31.30 -20.39 -24.20
C PRO A 923 31.45 -21.89 -23.90
N SER A 924 32.02 -22.63 -24.85
CA SER A 924 32.39 -24.03 -24.64
C SER A 924 33.54 -24.14 -23.62
N VAL A 925 33.48 -25.13 -22.73
CA VAL A 925 34.52 -25.42 -21.73
C VAL A 925 35.06 -26.82 -21.98
N GLU A 926 36.36 -26.93 -22.25
CA GLU A 926 37.02 -28.22 -22.45
C GLU A 926 37.13 -28.99 -21.13
N TYR A 927 36.53 -30.18 -21.08
CA TYR A 927 36.57 -31.06 -19.91
C TYR A 927 37.23 -32.39 -20.26
N THR A 928 38.40 -32.66 -19.66
CA THR A 928 39.24 -33.83 -19.97
C THR A 928 39.40 -34.80 -18.79
N ALA A 929 38.62 -34.63 -17.71
CA ALA A 929 38.76 -35.48 -16.53
C ALA A 929 38.10 -36.86 -16.73
N THR A 930 38.83 -37.92 -16.37
CA THR A 930 38.34 -39.30 -16.39
C THR A 930 37.79 -39.70 -15.02
N ASP A 931 37.01 -40.79 -14.96
CA ASP A 931 36.46 -41.33 -13.71
C ASP A 931 37.50 -41.50 -12.59
N ALA A 932 38.72 -41.93 -12.95
CA ALA A 932 39.81 -42.10 -11.99
C ALA A 932 40.20 -40.78 -11.32
N ASN A 933 40.10 -39.66 -12.03
CA ASN A 933 40.45 -38.33 -11.52
C ASN A 933 39.43 -37.80 -10.52
N VAL A 934 38.17 -38.23 -10.63
CA VAL A 934 37.04 -37.68 -9.87
C VAL A 934 36.63 -38.60 -8.71
N LYS A 935 37.03 -39.88 -8.72
CA LYS A 935 36.79 -40.81 -7.60
C LYS A 935 37.31 -40.31 -6.25
N ASN A 936 38.39 -39.52 -6.26
CA ASN A 936 39.02 -38.93 -5.06
C ASN A 936 38.27 -37.72 -4.49
N GLU A 937 37.29 -37.15 -5.22
CA GLU A 937 36.47 -36.05 -4.73
C GLU A 937 35.33 -36.60 -3.85
N CYS A 938 35.04 -35.95 -2.73
CA CYS A 938 33.98 -36.36 -1.80
C CYS A 938 32.79 -35.40 -1.90
N LEU A 939 31.58 -35.95 -2.08
CA LEU A 939 30.34 -35.19 -1.98
C LEU A 939 30.03 -34.86 -0.53
N SER A 940 29.33 -33.76 -0.29
CA SER A 940 28.86 -33.38 1.06
C SER A 940 27.86 -34.41 1.60
N SER A 941 27.67 -34.45 2.94
CA SER A 941 26.68 -35.32 3.58
C SER A 941 25.27 -35.05 3.04
N VAL A 942 24.92 -33.78 2.84
CA VAL A 942 23.65 -33.33 2.24
C VAL A 942 23.46 -33.94 0.83
N GLN A 943 24.47 -33.84 -0.03
CA GLN A 943 24.42 -34.42 -1.38
C GLN A 943 24.32 -35.94 -1.35
N GLN A 944 25.03 -36.62 -0.45
CA GLN A 944 24.93 -38.08 -0.31
C GLN A 944 23.53 -38.54 0.11
N LEU A 945 22.89 -37.82 1.02
CA LEU A 945 21.49 -38.07 1.39
C LEU A 945 20.55 -37.79 0.20
N GLY A 946 20.80 -36.72 -0.56
CA GLY A 946 20.06 -36.40 -1.79
C GLY A 946 20.18 -37.50 -2.86
N VAL A 947 21.35 -38.10 -3.02
CA VAL A 947 21.56 -39.27 -3.91
C VAL A 947 20.71 -40.45 -3.45
N LYS A 948 20.77 -40.82 -2.17
CA LYS A 948 19.97 -41.94 -1.62
C LYS A 948 18.48 -41.72 -1.83
N MET A 949 18.03 -40.50 -1.59
CA MET A 949 16.64 -40.06 -1.78
C MET A 949 16.21 -40.13 -3.25
N THR A 950 17.05 -39.66 -4.16
CA THR A 950 16.83 -39.73 -5.63
C THR A 950 16.74 -41.17 -6.11
N VAL A 951 17.67 -42.03 -5.69
CA VAL A 951 17.70 -43.44 -6.10
C VAL A 951 16.48 -44.19 -5.56
N ARG A 952 16.06 -43.91 -4.32
CA ARG A 952 14.85 -44.49 -3.74
C ARG A 952 13.61 -44.12 -4.56
N TYR A 953 13.46 -42.84 -4.92
CA TYR A 953 12.35 -42.36 -5.73
C TYR A 953 12.37 -42.96 -7.16
N GLY A 954 13.53 -42.97 -7.83
CA GLY A 954 13.64 -43.56 -9.16
C GLY A 954 13.44 -45.09 -9.19
N LYS A 955 13.76 -45.80 -8.09
CA LYS A 955 13.41 -47.21 -7.91
C LYS A 955 11.90 -47.40 -7.70
N PHE A 956 11.26 -46.53 -6.92
CA PHE A 956 9.81 -46.54 -6.74
C PHE A 956 9.06 -46.33 -8.07
N LEU A 957 9.57 -45.45 -8.94
CA LEU A 957 9.03 -45.25 -10.29
C LEU A 957 9.37 -46.38 -11.29
N ASN A 958 10.15 -47.39 -10.90
CA ASN A 958 10.69 -48.44 -11.77
C ASN A 958 11.56 -47.92 -12.94
N LEU A 959 12.23 -46.78 -12.77
CA LEU A 959 13.09 -46.19 -13.81
C LEU A 959 14.59 -46.43 -13.58
N LEU A 960 15.00 -46.75 -12.35
CA LEU A 960 16.39 -46.99 -11.98
C LEU A 960 16.65 -48.45 -11.58
N ARG A 961 17.86 -48.92 -11.87
CA ARG A 961 18.35 -50.28 -11.55
C ARG A 961 19.27 -50.30 -10.34
N ASP A 962 19.63 -51.50 -9.88
CA ASP A 962 20.66 -51.69 -8.87
C ASP A 962 22.04 -51.26 -9.41
N GLY A 963 22.70 -50.35 -8.68
CA GLY A 963 23.96 -49.70 -9.10
C GLY A 963 23.84 -48.19 -9.35
N ALA A 964 22.62 -47.67 -9.54
CA ALA A 964 22.35 -46.26 -9.86
C ALA A 964 22.90 -45.24 -8.85
N GLU A 965 23.07 -45.63 -7.57
CA GLU A 965 23.65 -44.78 -6.54
C GLU A 965 25.11 -44.41 -6.84
N ASN A 966 25.91 -45.38 -7.30
CA ASN A 966 27.30 -45.14 -7.66
C ASN A 966 27.39 -44.28 -8.93
N ASP A 967 26.51 -44.54 -9.90
CA ASP A 967 26.48 -43.82 -11.17
C ASP A 967 26.09 -42.36 -10.98
N LEU A 968 25.01 -42.08 -10.22
CA LEU A 968 24.59 -40.71 -9.90
C LEU A 968 25.67 -39.98 -9.08
N THR A 969 26.29 -40.66 -8.12
CA THR A 969 27.41 -40.11 -7.34
C THR A 969 28.56 -39.69 -8.27
N LEU A 970 28.91 -40.51 -9.26
CA LEU A 970 29.94 -40.15 -10.23
C LEU A 970 29.52 -38.96 -11.10
N VAL A 971 28.28 -38.92 -11.60
CA VAL A 971 27.75 -37.80 -12.38
C VAL A 971 27.85 -36.49 -11.59
N LEU A 972 27.41 -36.47 -10.34
CA LEU A 972 27.46 -35.28 -9.49
C LEU A 972 28.89 -34.82 -9.23
N LYS A 973 29.82 -35.74 -8.96
CA LYS A 973 31.24 -35.40 -8.82
C LYS A 973 31.82 -34.81 -10.11
N HIS A 974 31.48 -35.39 -11.27
CA HIS A 974 31.90 -34.85 -12.57
C HIS A 974 31.35 -33.43 -12.79
N CYS A 975 30.10 -33.20 -12.43
CA CYS A 975 29.45 -31.89 -12.49
C CYS A 975 30.12 -30.88 -11.56
N GLU A 976 30.36 -31.22 -10.30
CA GLU A 976 31.02 -30.34 -9.33
C GLU A 976 32.40 -29.91 -9.85
N ARG A 977 33.20 -30.85 -10.37
CA ARG A 977 34.50 -30.55 -10.98
C ARG A 977 34.38 -29.67 -12.23
N PHE A 978 33.40 -29.94 -13.09
CA PHE A 978 33.14 -29.15 -14.30
C PHE A 978 32.72 -27.72 -13.96
N LEU A 979 31.87 -27.54 -12.94
CA LEU A 979 31.39 -26.23 -12.48
C LEU A 979 32.48 -25.45 -11.73
N LYS A 980 33.34 -26.11 -10.94
CA LYS A 980 34.51 -25.47 -10.30
C LYS A 980 35.43 -24.78 -11.30
N GLN A 981 35.56 -25.28 -12.53
CA GLN A 981 36.33 -24.62 -13.59
C GLN A 981 35.72 -23.29 -14.03
N GLN A 982 34.43 -23.07 -13.75
CA GLN A 982 33.63 -21.91 -14.14
C GLN A 982 33.34 -20.96 -12.98
N GLN A 983 33.85 -21.24 -11.78
CA GLN A 983 33.66 -20.42 -10.60
C GLN A 983 34.69 -19.28 -10.49
N ALA A 984 34.30 -18.20 -9.84
CA ALA A 984 35.16 -17.11 -9.43
C ALA A 984 35.63 -17.30 -7.98
N SER A 985 36.76 -16.70 -7.60
CA SER A 985 37.19 -16.65 -6.21
C SER A 985 36.50 -15.47 -5.50
N VAL A 986 35.80 -15.74 -4.41
CA VAL A 986 35.05 -14.74 -3.64
C VAL A 986 35.40 -14.88 -2.16
N LYS A 987 35.66 -13.75 -1.50
CA LYS A 987 35.81 -13.69 -0.04
C LYS A 987 34.56 -13.04 0.52
N SER A 988 33.68 -13.83 1.14
CA SER A 988 32.43 -13.34 1.74
C SER A 988 32.26 -13.85 3.16
N SER A 989 31.58 -13.07 3.99
CA SER A 989 31.15 -13.46 5.33
C SER A 989 29.94 -14.39 5.33
N LEU A 990 29.21 -14.50 4.21
CA LEU A 990 28.04 -15.36 4.06
C LEU A 990 28.47 -16.83 3.94
N LEU A 991 27.88 -17.71 4.73
CA LEU A 991 28.20 -19.13 4.74
C LEU A 991 27.94 -19.77 3.36
N CYS A 992 26.86 -19.35 2.68
CA CYS A 992 26.50 -19.87 1.37
C CYS A 992 27.51 -19.56 0.27
N LEU A 993 28.42 -18.60 0.47
CA LEU A 993 29.45 -18.21 -0.49
C LEU A 993 30.86 -18.70 -0.11
N GLN A 994 31.02 -19.41 1.01
CA GLN A 994 32.33 -19.86 1.52
C GLN A 994 32.80 -21.21 0.94
N GLY A 995 32.06 -21.81 0.01
CA GLY A 995 32.35 -23.14 -0.52
C GLY A 995 31.65 -23.48 -1.83
N SER A 996 31.46 -24.78 -2.06
CA SER A 996 30.61 -25.28 -3.14
C SER A 996 29.13 -25.04 -2.83
N TYR A 997 28.29 -25.24 -3.84
CA TYR A 997 26.83 -25.12 -3.71
C TYR A 997 26.32 -25.93 -2.50
N THR A 998 25.54 -25.29 -1.65
CA THR A 998 25.19 -25.80 -0.31
C THR A 998 24.09 -26.87 -0.33
N GLY A 999 23.26 -26.87 -1.38
CA GLY A 999 22.13 -27.78 -1.55
C GLY A 999 22.44 -29.02 -2.40
N HIS A 1000 21.43 -29.80 -2.70
CA HIS A 1000 21.51 -30.92 -3.63
C HIS A 1000 21.17 -30.47 -5.07
N ASP A 1001 21.79 -31.12 -6.06
CA ASP A 1001 21.51 -30.80 -7.47
C ASP A 1001 20.26 -31.57 -7.96
N TRP A 1002 19.09 -31.01 -7.68
CA TRP A 1002 17.79 -31.58 -8.06
C TRP A 1002 17.59 -31.66 -9.57
N PHE A 1003 18.18 -30.74 -10.34
CA PHE A 1003 18.08 -30.76 -11.80
C PHE A 1003 18.86 -31.93 -12.39
N VAL A 1004 20.12 -32.12 -11.98
CA VAL A 1004 20.94 -33.26 -12.44
C VAL A 1004 20.30 -34.59 -12.00
N SER A 1005 19.76 -34.64 -10.79
CA SER A 1005 19.05 -35.82 -10.27
C SER A 1005 17.79 -36.15 -11.09
N SER A 1006 17.00 -35.14 -11.43
CA SER A 1006 15.82 -35.30 -12.30
C SER A 1006 16.23 -35.74 -13.71
N LEU A 1007 17.26 -35.14 -14.28
CA LEU A 1007 17.77 -35.51 -15.60
C LEU A 1007 18.31 -36.95 -15.61
N PHE A 1008 19.00 -37.39 -14.56
CA PHE A 1008 19.51 -38.75 -14.45
C PHE A 1008 18.37 -39.79 -14.45
N ILE A 1009 17.26 -39.51 -13.75
CA ILE A 1009 16.07 -40.37 -13.79
C ILE A 1009 15.42 -40.32 -15.19
N ILE A 1010 15.29 -39.15 -15.81
CA ILE A 1010 14.79 -39.01 -17.19
C ILE A 1010 15.63 -39.87 -18.14
N MET A 1011 16.96 -39.83 -18.02
CA MET A 1011 17.93 -40.59 -18.80
C MET A 1011 18.02 -42.09 -18.40
N LEU A 1012 17.06 -42.60 -17.61
CA LEU A 1012 16.94 -44.00 -17.20
C LEU A 1012 18.18 -44.53 -16.46
N GLY A 1013 18.88 -43.66 -15.72
CA GLY A 1013 20.08 -44.00 -14.97
C GLY A 1013 21.37 -44.10 -15.78
N ASP A 1014 21.38 -43.68 -17.05
CA ASP A 1014 22.57 -43.71 -17.90
C ASP A 1014 23.52 -42.53 -17.57
N LYS A 1015 24.62 -42.84 -16.87
CA LYS A 1015 25.66 -41.88 -16.49
C LYS A 1015 26.22 -41.10 -17.68
N ASP A 1016 26.63 -41.81 -18.74
CA ASP A 1016 27.38 -41.21 -19.84
C ASP A 1016 26.49 -40.31 -20.70
N LYS A 1017 25.23 -40.70 -20.92
CA LYS A 1017 24.23 -39.84 -21.56
C LYS A 1017 23.95 -38.60 -20.74
N THR A 1018 23.72 -38.76 -19.43
CA THR A 1018 23.39 -37.64 -18.53
C THR A 1018 24.52 -36.60 -18.53
N PHE A 1019 25.77 -37.04 -18.39
CA PHE A 1019 26.90 -36.10 -18.36
C PHE A 1019 27.15 -35.43 -19.72
N ARG A 1020 27.09 -36.17 -20.84
CA ARG A 1020 27.20 -35.59 -22.19
C ARG A 1020 26.12 -34.54 -22.45
N PHE A 1021 24.88 -34.83 -22.06
CA PHE A 1021 23.78 -33.88 -22.16
C PHE A 1021 24.09 -32.61 -21.37
N LEU A 1022 24.51 -32.72 -20.10
CA LEU A 1022 24.81 -31.57 -19.25
C LEU A 1022 25.93 -30.69 -19.81
N GLN A 1023 26.96 -31.29 -20.39
CA GLN A 1023 28.04 -30.55 -21.06
C GLN A 1023 27.50 -29.71 -22.24
N GLN A 1024 26.67 -30.29 -23.09
CA GLN A 1024 26.06 -29.58 -24.23
C GLN A 1024 25.06 -28.52 -23.75
N PHE A 1025 24.21 -28.89 -22.78
CA PHE A 1025 23.20 -28.03 -22.19
C PHE A 1025 23.81 -26.80 -21.52
N SER A 1026 25.00 -26.93 -20.91
CA SER A 1026 25.72 -25.82 -20.25
C SER A 1026 26.00 -24.62 -21.16
N ARG A 1027 25.92 -24.78 -22.49
CA ARG A 1027 26.13 -23.71 -23.47
C ARG A 1027 24.88 -22.87 -23.70
N LEU A 1028 23.71 -23.37 -23.32
CA LEU A 1028 22.41 -22.74 -23.58
C LEU A 1028 22.00 -21.79 -22.45
N LEU A 1029 21.19 -20.78 -22.78
CA LEU A 1029 20.63 -19.86 -21.76
C LEU A 1029 19.73 -20.60 -20.75
N THR A 1030 18.97 -21.60 -21.19
CA THR A 1030 18.08 -22.38 -20.31
C THR A 1030 18.82 -23.03 -19.14
N SER A 1031 20.10 -23.38 -19.33
CA SER A 1031 20.94 -23.92 -18.25
C SER A 1031 21.18 -22.94 -17.10
N ALA A 1032 21.06 -21.63 -17.35
CA ALA A 1032 21.22 -20.60 -16.34
C ALA A 1032 20.04 -20.56 -15.34
N PHE A 1033 18.87 -21.06 -15.73
CA PHE A 1033 17.62 -20.99 -14.96
C PHE A 1033 17.13 -22.34 -14.43
N LEU A 1034 17.39 -23.44 -15.16
CA LEU A 1034 17.04 -24.79 -14.69
C LEU A 1034 18.12 -25.43 -13.83
N TRP A 1035 19.41 -25.17 -14.13
CA TRP A 1035 20.53 -25.81 -13.42
C TRP A 1035 21.16 -24.85 -12.41
N LEU A 1036 20.51 -24.69 -11.25
CA LEU A 1036 20.87 -23.67 -10.23
C LEU A 1036 22.35 -23.68 -9.81
N PRO A 1037 22.98 -24.84 -9.51
CA PRO A 1037 24.39 -24.88 -9.11
C PRO A 1037 25.35 -24.27 -10.15
N ARG A 1038 24.94 -24.19 -11.42
CA ARG A 1038 25.78 -23.70 -12.51
C ARG A 1038 26.16 -22.23 -12.37
N LEU A 1039 25.23 -21.38 -11.91
CA LEU A 1039 25.49 -19.96 -11.73
C LEU A 1039 25.95 -19.60 -10.32
N HIS A 1040 26.01 -20.57 -9.42
CA HIS A 1040 26.54 -20.38 -8.08
C HIS A 1040 28.03 -19.98 -8.16
N ILE A 1041 28.33 -18.74 -7.74
CA ILE A 1041 29.68 -18.14 -7.78
C ILE A 1041 30.30 -18.20 -9.19
N SER A 1042 29.48 -18.14 -10.25
CA SER A 1042 29.97 -18.28 -11.61
C SER A 1042 30.68 -17.02 -12.12
N ARG A 1043 31.81 -17.19 -12.80
CA ARG A 1043 32.55 -16.09 -13.46
C ARG A 1043 31.77 -15.37 -14.57
N TYR A 1044 30.63 -15.91 -14.99
CA TYR A 1044 29.78 -15.30 -16.00
C TYR A 1044 28.86 -14.23 -15.43
N LEU A 1045 28.67 -14.18 -14.11
CA LEU A 1045 27.87 -13.16 -13.44
C LEU A 1045 28.71 -11.92 -13.09
N PRO A 1046 28.10 -10.72 -13.02
CA PRO A 1046 28.77 -9.53 -12.49
C PRO A 1046 29.23 -9.72 -11.05
N ILE A 1047 30.40 -9.16 -10.69
CA ILE A 1047 31.00 -9.29 -9.35
C ILE A 1047 30.00 -8.89 -8.26
N ASP A 1048 29.32 -7.75 -8.42
CA ASP A 1048 28.32 -7.27 -7.45
C ASP A 1048 27.15 -8.25 -7.26
N THR A 1049 26.81 -9.04 -8.29
CA THR A 1049 25.77 -10.08 -8.20
C THR A 1049 26.28 -11.28 -7.44
N ILE A 1050 27.53 -11.68 -7.68
CA ILE A 1050 28.17 -12.80 -6.97
C ILE A 1050 28.28 -12.48 -5.49
N GLU A 1051 28.74 -11.27 -5.13
CA GLU A 1051 28.88 -10.84 -3.73
C GLU A 1051 27.54 -10.76 -2.99
N SER A 1052 26.44 -10.45 -3.69
CA SER A 1052 25.09 -10.46 -3.11
C SER A 1052 24.59 -11.88 -2.75
N GLY A 1053 25.12 -12.91 -3.40
CA GLY A 1053 24.66 -14.30 -3.22
C GLY A 1053 23.25 -14.59 -3.74
N ILE A 1054 22.59 -13.65 -4.42
CA ILE A 1054 21.25 -13.86 -4.99
C ILE A 1054 21.35 -14.50 -6.38
N HIS A 1055 20.67 -15.64 -6.54
CA HIS A 1055 20.59 -16.35 -7.83
C HIS A 1055 19.67 -15.64 -8.85
N PRO A 1056 19.98 -15.66 -10.16
CA PRO A 1056 19.13 -15.05 -11.21
C PRO A 1056 17.68 -15.54 -11.27
N VAL A 1057 17.42 -16.78 -10.85
CA VAL A 1057 16.05 -17.29 -10.71
C VAL A 1057 15.21 -16.39 -9.79
N TYR A 1058 15.80 -15.86 -8.71
CA TYR A 1058 15.09 -14.95 -7.82
C TYR A 1058 14.94 -13.55 -8.44
N PHE A 1059 16.03 -12.84 -8.74
CA PHE A 1059 15.89 -11.44 -9.16
C PHE A 1059 15.35 -11.25 -10.60
N CYS A 1060 15.35 -12.29 -11.45
CA CYS A 1060 14.70 -12.26 -12.76
C CYS A 1060 13.38 -13.04 -12.76
N SER A 1061 13.43 -14.38 -12.61
CA SER A 1061 12.24 -15.22 -12.82
C SER A 1061 11.13 -14.91 -11.81
N THR A 1062 11.42 -14.89 -10.51
CA THR A 1062 10.38 -14.60 -9.51
C THR A 1062 9.91 -13.15 -9.56
N HIS A 1063 10.77 -12.20 -9.92
CA HIS A 1063 10.35 -10.82 -10.19
C HIS A 1063 9.29 -10.72 -11.30
N TYR A 1064 9.48 -11.44 -12.41
CA TYR A 1064 8.46 -11.48 -13.48
C TYR A 1064 7.23 -12.28 -13.09
N ILE A 1065 7.35 -13.30 -12.23
CA ILE A 1065 6.19 -13.97 -11.65
C ILE A 1065 5.32 -12.98 -10.88
N GLU A 1066 5.90 -12.14 -10.01
CA GLU A 1066 5.08 -11.15 -9.26
C GLU A 1066 4.44 -10.11 -10.19
N MET A 1067 5.18 -9.68 -11.22
CA MET A 1067 4.68 -8.75 -12.24
C MET A 1067 3.48 -9.33 -13.01
N LEU A 1068 3.62 -10.54 -13.56
CA LEU A 1068 2.57 -11.20 -14.33
C LEU A 1068 1.41 -11.63 -13.44
N LEU A 1069 1.67 -12.02 -12.19
CA LEU A 1069 0.60 -12.40 -11.26
C LEU A 1069 -0.32 -11.22 -10.99
N LYS A 1070 0.24 -10.02 -10.82
CA LYS A 1070 -0.53 -8.79 -10.67
C LYS A 1070 -1.37 -8.49 -11.92
N ALA A 1071 -0.79 -8.62 -13.10
CA ALA A 1071 -1.44 -8.28 -14.37
C ALA A 1071 -2.55 -9.28 -14.78
N GLU A 1072 -2.26 -10.58 -14.66
CA GLU A 1072 -3.10 -11.65 -15.22
C GLU A 1072 -4.03 -12.30 -14.18
N VAL A 1073 -3.62 -12.34 -12.91
CA VAL A 1073 -4.40 -12.97 -11.82
C VAL A 1073 -4.46 -12.07 -10.56
N PRO A 1074 -5.01 -10.84 -10.68
CA PRO A 1074 -4.92 -9.80 -9.64
C PRO A 1074 -5.57 -10.17 -8.30
N LEU A 1075 -6.57 -11.07 -8.31
CA LEU A 1075 -7.20 -11.57 -7.10
C LEU A 1075 -6.23 -12.41 -6.25
N VAL A 1076 -5.43 -13.26 -6.91
CA VAL A 1076 -4.40 -14.07 -6.25
C VAL A 1076 -3.29 -13.15 -5.75
N PHE A 1077 -2.83 -12.18 -6.55
CA PHE A 1077 -1.86 -11.19 -6.11
C PHE A 1077 -2.32 -10.45 -4.84
N SER A 1078 -3.57 -10.01 -4.81
CA SER A 1078 -4.17 -9.35 -3.64
C SER A 1078 -4.24 -10.28 -2.43
N ALA A 1079 -4.53 -11.57 -2.63
CA ALA A 1079 -4.56 -12.58 -1.59
C ALA A 1079 -3.20 -12.73 -0.88
N PHE A 1080 -2.10 -12.80 -1.64
CA PHE A 1080 -0.73 -12.81 -1.07
C PHE A 1080 -0.44 -11.56 -0.22
N HIS A 1081 -0.78 -10.37 -0.74
CA HIS A 1081 -0.58 -9.11 0.00
C HIS A 1081 -1.41 -9.03 1.28
N MET A 1082 -2.66 -9.53 1.26
CA MET A 1082 -3.51 -9.57 2.46
C MET A 1082 -3.01 -10.60 3.49
N SER A 1083 -2.44 -11.71 3.03
CA SER A 1083 -1.80 -12.73 3.88
C SER A 1083 -0.39 -12.35 4.35
N GLY A 1084 0.22 -11.28 3.80
CA GLY A 1084 1.47 -10.71 4.30
C GLY A 1084 2.74 -11.46 3.93
N PHE A 1085 2.78 -12.16 2.80
CA PHE A 1085 3.97 -12.87 2.30
C PHE A 1085 4.08 -12.83 0.77
N ALA A 1086 5.30 -13.02 0.26
CA ALA A 1086 5.60 -12.88 -1.15
C ALA A 1086 5.37 -14.17 -1.96
N PRO A 1087 4.72 -14.10 -3.14
CA PRO A 1087 4.58 -15.24 -4.05
C PRO A 1087 5.94 -15.71 -4.60
N SER A 1088 6.93 -14.81 -4.68
CA SER A 1088 8.30 -15.14 -5.10
C SER A 1088 8.95 -16.22 -4.24
N GLN A 1089 8.69 -16.25 -2.92
CA GLN A 1089 9.26 -17.24 -2.01
C GLN A 1089 8.73 -18.66 -2.30
N ILE A 1090 7.43 -18.79 -2.58
CA ILE A 1090 6.79 -20.07 -2.92
C ILE A 1090 7.30 -20.58 -4.26
N CYS A 1091 7.32 -19.71 -5.28
CA CYS A 1091 7.82 -20.09 -6.60
C CYS A 1091 9.31 -20.44 -6.59
N LEU A 1092 10.11 -19.76 -5.77
CA LEU A 1092 11.52 -20.08 -5.62
C LEU A 1092 11.67 -21.52 -5.11
N GLN A 1093 10.93 -21.91 -4.07
CA GLN A 1093 10.94 -23.27 -3.53
C GLN A 1093 10.52 -24.30 -4.58
N TRP A 1094 9.45 -24.05 -5.32
CA TRP A 1094 9.01 -24.96 -6.39
C TRP A 1094 10.09 -25.14 -7.47
N ILE A 1095 10.73 -24.05 -7.89
CA ILE A 1095 11.75 -24.06 -8.94
C ILE A 1095 13.04 -24.73 -8.47
N THR A 1096 13.54 -24.44 -7.26
CA THR A 1096 14.82 -24.95 -6.73
C THR A 1096 14.84 -26.47 -6.64
N GLN A 1097 13.70 -27.09 -6.32
CA GLN A 1097 13.55 -28.55 -6.23
C GLN A 1097 12.86 -29.18 -7.45
N CYS A 1098 12.80 -28.48 -8.58
CA CYS A 1098 12.18 -28.98 -9.82
C CYS A 1098 10.73 -29.52 -9.64
N PHE A 1099 9.95 -28.90 -8.74
CA PHE A 1099 8.59 -29.29 -8.38
C PHE A 1099 8.43 -30.69 -7.73
N TRP A 1100 9.52 -31.29 -7.24
CA TRP A 1100 9.44 -32.52 -6.44
C TRP A 1100 8.53 -32.30 -5.22
N ASN A 1101 7.70 -33.30 -4.87
CA ASN A 1101 6.60 -33.24 -3.89
C ASN A 1101 5.34 -32.45 -4.30
N TYR A 1102 5.39 -31.68 -5.38
CA TYR A 1102 4.25 -30.85 -5.81
C TYR A 1102 3.57 -31.41 -7.06
N LEU A 1103 4.35 -31.91 -8.01
CA LEU A 1103 3.88 -32.48 -9.28
C LEU A 1103 4.17 -33.99 -9.35
N ASP A 1104 3.33 -34.72 -10.08
CA ASP A 1104 3.62 -36.10 -10.47
C ASP A 1104 4.81 -36.12 -11.45
N TRP A 1105 5.53 -37.25 -11.50
CA TRP A 1105 6.77 -37.41 -12.26
C TRP A 1105 6.63 -37.04 -13.74
N ILE A 1106 5.50 -37.38 -14.35
CA ILE A 1106 5.21 -37.07 -15.76
C ILE A 1106 5.15 -35.55 -15.97
N GLU A 1107 4.52 -34.82 -15.05
CA GLU A 1107 4.40 -33.36 -15.14
C GLU A 1107 5.74 -32.67 -14.85
N ILE A 1108 6.59 -33.23 -13.98
CA ILE A 1108 7.99 -32.79 -13.81
C ILE A 1108 8.77 -32.94 -15.12
N CYS A 1109 8.62 -34.08 -15.80
CA CYS A 1109 9.22 -34.31 -17.12
C CYS A 1109 8.72 -33.29 -18.15
N HIS A 1110 7.41 -33.01 -18.17
CA HIS A 1110 6.82 -32.01 -19.06
C HIS A 1110 7.28 -30.59 -18.75
N TYR A 1111 7.43 -30.23 -17.48
CA TYR A 1111 8.00 -28.93 -17.06
C TYR A 1111 9.43 -28.75 -17.60
N ILE A 1112 10.32 -29.72 -17.35
CA ILE A 1112 11.71 -29.66 -17.83
C ILE A 1112 11.75 -29.62 -19.35
N ALA A 1113 10.98 -30.48 -20.03
CA ALA A 1113 10.90 -30.51 -21.48
C ALA A 1113 10.41 -29.18 -22.05
N THR A 1114 9.34 -28.61 -21.51
CA THR A 1114 8.76 -27.34 -21.97
C THR A 1114 9.77 -26.20 -21.89
N CYS A 1115 10.48 -26.08 -20.77
CA CYS A 1115 11.53 -25.07 -20.60
C CYS A 1115 12.72 -25.27 -21.56
N ILE A 1116 13.07 -26.51 -21.90
CA ILE A 1116 14.14 -26.81 -22.85
C ILE A 1116 13.71 -26.51 -24.29
N PHE A 1117 12.54 -26.98 -24.71
CA PHE A 1117 12.06 -26.82 -26.09
C PHE A 1117 11.66 -25.37 -26.42
N LEU A 1118 10.93 -24.71 -25.52
CA LEU A 1118 10.29 -23.43 -25.80
C LEU A 1118 11.05 -22.22 -25.25
N GLY A 1119 11.85 -22.40 -24.20
CA GLY A 1119 12.72 -21.38 -23.62
C GLY A 1119 12.58 -21.27 -22.10
N PRO A 1120 13.54 -20.58 -21.43
CA PRO A 1120 13.53 -20.41 -19.98
C PRO A 1120 12.37 -19.53 -19.46
N ASP A 1121 11.80 -18.69 -20.32
CA ASP A 1121 10.63 -17.86 -20.05
C ASP A 1121 9.38 -18.69 -19.66
N TYR A 1122 9.26 -19.90 -20.20
CA TYR A 1122 8.17 -20.82 -19.85
C TYR A 1122 8.19 -21.26 -18.39
N GLN A 1123 9.32 -21.17 -17.68
CA GLN A 1123 9.38 -21.37 -16.23
C GLN A 1123 8.46 -20.38 -15.50
N VAL A 1124 8.42 -19.12 -15.95
CA VAL A 1124 7.55 -18.07 -15.38
C VAL A 1124 6.09 -18.36 -15.75
N TYR A 1125 5.82 -18.70 -17.01
CA TYR A 1125 4.46 -18.96 -17.49
C TYR A 1125 3.80 -20.16 -16.80
N ILE A 1126 4.57 -21.22 -16.50
CA ILE A 1126 4.09 -22.38 -15.75
C ILE A 1126 3.70 -21.98 -14.32
N CYS A 1127 4.50 -21.18 -13.62
CA CYS A 1127 4.14 -20.68 -12.29
C CYS A 1127 2.85 -19.84 -12.32
N ILE A 1128 2.65 -18.99 -13.33
CA ILE A 1128 1.42 -18.22 -13.50
C ILE A 1128 0.22 -19.13 -13.82
N ALA A 1129 0.41 -20.17 -14.63
CA ALA A 1129 -0.61 -21.18 -14.91
C ALA A 1129 -1.03 -21.93 -13.64
N ILE A 1130 -0.07 -22.30 -12.78
CA ILE A 1130 -0.34 -22.92 -11.47
C ILE A 1130 -1.17 -21.99 -10.58
N PHE A 1131 -0.80 -20.70 -10.47
CA PHE A 1131 -1.61 -19.76 -9.68
C PHE A 1131 -3.01 -19.55 -10.24
N LYS A 1132 -3.17 -19.57 -11.56
CA LYS A 1132 -4.49 -19.52 -12.20
C LYS A 1132 -5.32 -20.76 -11.91
N HIS A 1133 -4.69 -21.94 -11.88
CA HIS A 1133 -5.32 -23.20 -11.50
C HIS A 1133 -5.81 -23.16 -10.04
N LEU A 1134 -4.94 -22.75 -9.12
CA LEU A 1134 -5.20 -22.69 -7.68
C LEU A 1134 -6.04 -21.48 -7.24
N GLN A 1135 -6.55 -20.65 -8.16
CA GLN A 1135 -7.16 -19.36 -7.81
C GLN A 1135 -8.29 -19.50 -6.77
N GLN A 1136 -9.14 -20.53 -6.90
CA GLN A 1136 -10.25 -20.73 -5.97
C GLN A 1136 -9.75 -21.16 -4.58
N ASP A 1137 -8.81 -22.11 -4.54
CA ASP A 1137 -8.26 -22.65 -3.29
C ASP A 1137 -7.49 -21.56 -2.54
N ILE A 1138 -6.68 -20.77 -3.25
CA ILE A 1138 -5.95 -19.64 -2.67
C ILE A 1138 -6.91 -18.67 -1.98
N LEU A 1139 -8.01 -18.29 -2.65
CA LEU A 1139 -8.99 -17.37 -2.07
C LEU A 1139 -9.70 -17.97 -0.83
N GLN A 1140 -9.91 -19.28 -0.79
CA GLN A 1140 -10.48 -19.97 0.37
C GLN A 1140 -9.48 -20.00 1.54
N HIS A 1141 -8.24 -20.40 1.32
CA HIS A 1141 -7.19 -20.47 2.34
C HIS A 1141 -6.75 -19.09 2.85
N THR A 1142 -6.90 -18.02 2.05
CA THR A 1142 -6.75 -16.64 2.55
C THR A 1142 -7.80 -16.30 3.61
N GLN A 1143 -9.04 -16.78 3.46
CA GLN A 1143 -10.10 -16.54 4.45
C GLN A 1143 -9.84 -17.32 5.75
N ILE A 1144 -9.27 -18.52 5.65
CA ILE A 1144 -8.94 -19.42 6.77
C ILE A 1144 -7.64 -18.99 7.48
N GLN A 1145 -6.82 -18.11 6.87
CA GLN A 1145 -5.54 -17.60 7.39
C GLN A 1145 -4.44 -18.66 7.48
N ASP A 1146 -4.43 -19.62 6.55
CA ASP A 1146 -3.48 -20.73 6.46
C ASP A 1146 -2.80 -20.85 5.08
N LEU A 1147 -3.01 -19.88 4.18
CA LEU A 1147 -2.53 -19.90 2.79
C LEU A 1147 -1.04 -20.27 2.63
N GLN A 1148 -0.16 -19.79 3.50
CA GLN A 1148 1.29 -20.05 3.41
C GLN A 1148 1.61 -21.52 3.68
N VAL A 1149 0.88 -22.14 4.61
CA VAL A 1149 1.02 -23.54 4.99
C VAL A 1149 0.47 -24.40 3.86
N PHE A 1150 -0.72 -24.07 3.36
CA PHE A 1150 -1.34 -24.73 2.20
C PHE A 1150 -0.38 -24.81 1.01
N LEU A 1151 0.15 -23.66 0.55
CA LEU A 1151 1.02 -23.62 -0.65
C LEU A 1151 2.37 -24.34 -0.47
N LYS A 1152 2.82 -24.55 0.77
CA LYS A 1152 4.06 -25.28 1.08
C LYS A 1152 3.83 -26.78 1.30
N GLU A 1153 2.73 -27.16 1.95
CA GLU A 1153 2.49 -28.54 2.38
C GLU A 1153 1.72 -29.37 1.36
N GLU A 1154 0.78 -28.77 0.63
CA GLU A 1154 -0.14 -29.46 -0.28
C GLU A 1154 0.44 -29.63 -1.68
N ALA A 1155 0.16 -30.79 -2.28
CA ALA A 1155 0.52 -31.08 -3.65
C ALA A 1155 -0.44 -30.39 -4.64
N LEU A 1156 0.01 -30.22 -5.89
CA LEU A 1156 -0.76 -29.54 -6.94
C LEU A 1156 -1.75 -30.51 -7.61
N HIS A 1157 -2.83 -30.81 -6.90
CA HIS A 1157 -3.85 -31.77 -7.33
C HIS A 1157 -4.53 -31.34 -8.64
N GLY A 1158 -4.49 -32.20 -9.66
CA GLY A 1158 -5.21 -31.98 -10.92
C GLY A 1158 -4.58 -30.96 -11.86
N PHE A 1159 -3.39 -30.42 -11.55
CA PHE A 1159 -2.64 -29.58 -12.47
C PHE A 1159 -1.93 -30.42 -13.53
N ARG A 1160 -2.15 -30.10 -14.81
CA ARG A 1160 -1.38 -30.66 -15.94
C ARG A 1160 -0.85 -29.54 -16.80
N VAL A 1161 0.44 -29.60 -17.17
CA VAL A 1161 1.08 -28.58 -18.00
C VAL A 1161 0.36 -28.46 -19.35
N SER A 1162 -0.09 -29.59 -19.90
CA SER A 1162 -0.84 -29.71 -21.16
C SER A 1162 -2.11 -28.84 -21.21
N ASP A 1163 -2.89 -28.81 -20.14
CA ASP A 1163 -4.19 -28.11 -20.08
C ASP A 1163 -4.05 -26.58 -20.19
N TYR A 1164 -2.86 -26.04 -19.87
CA TYR A 1164 -2.60 -24.60 -19.84
C TYR A 1164 -1.73 -24.10 -21.01
N PHE A 1165 -1.39 -24.95 -22.00
CA PHE A 1165 -0.54 -24.55 -23.14
C PHE A 1165 -1.07 -23.35 -23.92
N GLU A 1166 -2.37 -23.31 -24.22
CA GLU A 1166 -2.98 -22.19 -24.96
C GLU A 1166 -2.88 -20.88 -24.17
N TYR A 1167 -3.02 -20.96 -22.85
CA TYR A 1167 -2.86 -19.81 -21.98
C TYR A 1167 -1.40 -19.34 -21.95
N MET A 1168 -0.43 -20.27 -21.87
CA MET A 1168 0.99 -19.93 -21.92
C MET A 1168 1.42 -19.32 -23.27
N GLU A 1169 0.84 -19.75 -24.40
CA GLU A 1169 1.09 -19.15 -25.71
C GLU A 1169 0.62 -17.68 -25.78
N ILE A 1170 -0.49 -17.33 -25.09
CA ILE A 1170 -0.96 -15.95 -24.98
C ILE A 1170 0.04 -15.12 -24.15
N LEU A 1171 0.52 -15.67 -23.02
CA LEU A 1171 1.53 -15.01 -22.20
C LEU A 1171 2.85 -14.79 -22.96
N GLU A 1172 3.23 -15.78 -23.78
CA GLU A 1172 4.40 -15.68 -24.65
C GLU A 1172 4.28 -14.49 -25.60
N GLN A 1173 3.15 -14.36 -26.31
CA GLN A 1173 2.92 -13.27 -27.26
C GLN A 1173 3.00 -11.89 -26.61
N ASN A 1174 2.51 -11.77 -25.37
CA ASN A 1174 2.42 -10.50 -24.67
C ASN A 1174 3.74 -10.11 -23.99
N TYR A 1175 4.47 -11.07 -23.40
CA TYR A 1175 5.56 -10.77 -22.46
C TYR A 1175 6.96 -11.24 -22.89
N ARG A 1176 7.08 -12.16 -23.85
CA ARG A 1176 8.37 -12.75 -24.26
C ARG A 1176 9.44 -11.71 -24.64
N PRO A 1177 9.14 -10.63 -25.39
CA PRO A 1177 10.16 -9.65 -25.77
C PRO A 1177 10.82 -8.93 -24.59
N VAL A 1178 10.07 -8.68 -23.52
CA VAL A 1178 10.58 -8.00 -22.32
C VAL A 1178 11.33 -8.99 -21.44
N LEU A 1179 10.71 -10.15 -21.19
CA LEU A 1179 11.20 -11.14 -20.24
C LEU A 1179 12.50 -11.82 -20.73
N LEU A 1180 12.54 -12.28 -21.99
CA LEU A 1180 13.75 -12.88 -22.53
C LEU A 1180 14.89 -11.88 -22.64
N ARG A 1181 14.62 -10.63 -23.03
CA ARG A 1181 15.65 -9.59 -23.08
C ARG A 1181 16.33 -9.41 -21.72
N ASP A 1182 15.57 -9.43 -20.63
CA ASP A 1182 16.12 -9.31 -19.28
C ASP A 1182 16.86 -10.58 -18.85
N MET A 1183 16.33 -11.78 -19.17
CA MET A 1183 17.03 -13.05 -18.94
C MET A 1183 18.36 -13.14 -19.72
N TRP A 1184 18.45 -12.54 -20.91
CA TRP A 1184 19.68 -12.44 -21.71
C TRP A 1184 20.69 -11.42 -21.13
N ASN A 1185 20.28 -10.51 -20.26
CA ASN A 1185 21.14 -9.47 -19.70
C ASN A 1185 21.79 -9.85 -18.36
N ILE A 1186 21.71 -11.13 -17.95
CA ILE A 1186 22.28 -11.60 -16.67
C ILE A 1186 23.82 -11.70 -16.68
N ARG A 1187 24.45 -11.74 -17.86
CA ARG A 1187 25.90 -11.95 -18.01
C ARG A 1187 26.65 -10.63 -18.07
N VAL A 1188 27.89 -10.62 -17.58
CA VAL A 1188 28.85 -9.55 -17.88
C VAL A 1188 29.05 -9.47 -19.40
N GLN A 1189 28.72 -8.34 -20.02
CA GLN A 1189 29.17 -8.05 -21.38
C GLN A 1189 30.70 -7.95 -21.33
N ILE A 1190 31.39 -9.03 -21.73
CA ILE A 1190 32.83 -9.02 -21.93
C ILE A 1190 33.05 -8.17 -23.19
N THR A 1191 33.36 -6.90 -23.00
CA THR A 1191 33.89 -6.02 -24.06
C THR A 1191 35.27 -6.48 -24.49
#